data_AF-A0AAE6I9V0-F1
#
_entry.id   AF-A0AAE6I9V0-F1
#
_cell.length_a   1.000
_cell.length_b   1.000
_cell.length_c   1.000
_cell.angle_alpha   90.00
_cell.angle_beta   90.00
_cell.angle_gamma   90.00
#
_symmetry.space_group_name_H-M   'P 1'
#
loop_
_entity.id
_entity.type
_entity.pdbx_description
1 polymer ?
#
loop_
_entity_poly.entity_id
_entity_poly.type
_entity_poly.pdbx_seq_one_letter_code
_entity_poly.pdbx_strand_id
1 'polypeptide(L)'
;MKPYNKKVINKKITQALIGVTTLGTVLAIPISIDKQDNSIGIVRENKVFAADNIKKGDTVEVGNLMPGDIFIASKMRWVVVDKNHTGYPDNSVTIMPEEFLPFKRWYDKYVENPELHSAPEFDNLGSNYWKDSDIRKYLNTTFYNKLSNDVKSSILTTRLENKACPSDGGDVYYTEDKIFLPSLTEMGLESDYCSPIGTNFQSFNTNQSRIMKSYLEDMPGYYSNEQYFTRSVSDINNYIYGVGIIDTDGRAITGYANSSNVNGDPNRSHVGIRPVLNVKPDLLVQYDGNNSLIKSTKPEFQPDKEAPTIEVIGNTTNWTNKDVVLNVSANDNNKVKSITLPDGTVVNGDKGTFTIKNNGTYKFIAEDSAGNKTTKEIVVDKIDKELPTLNLSTSIAGSTNGNVDINIDAKDTLSGVKEIKVNDTVITGNKYTVSTNGTYIVEITDNAGNKTSKQIDISKIDKELPTIAVSGNPTEWTNNNVVLNITAKDNIGVKAITLPDGKVVNSDKADFIVNENGTYKFIVEDEAGNKSIKEIVVTKIDKELPLININVKGNKMTINATDNLSGVKEVFYKVDDGEFIKYNGEVTLSQGTHTIKAKVIDNADNSNDRNGKFIIDNEDINKELPTIAVLGNPTEWTNKDIILNVSAKDNKKVKSITLPDDKVVNGDKTTFTVSKNGTYKFIVEDESGNKATKEIVVNKIDKELPIVNIDVKDDKMTIAASDKLSGIKEIFYKIDNGEFVKYTGEVTLSPGAHKIKVKAIDNAGNMNDQNSTSSEVNVNVEDKSKKDLEDATKAVEKAETTRNEDDIDRAKEKVAKLPDGKDKDDLNNRLDDLEKQIKAEKDAYIKAYNAVKKAKITLDKEDYEYAKKAVHDLNTTIYKNEKAQLQRVLDALKPYIDRKENEKKQAERNKIRNIEKLISKAIATKDTKTIEEAQAAIDELEDFDIKMALQKKLDTTNKISQMDLAIQARDAVEKLDAYLNYSDIVNNLDELKDLYKKGEKATNRLDNSGQYKNRMDKAKSYIEVIETLAKYKENAEKNNILASEKEMTELISKANQLSFTTRNKQNIIKEILKFQEQLKELRETTTVPEA
;
A
#
# COMPACT_ATOMS: atom_id res chain seq x y z
N MET A 1 -0.18 -96.36 22.43
CA MET A 1 -1.15 -96.83 21.41
C MET A 1 -2.22 -95.77 21.17
N LYS A 2 -2.36 -95.31 19.93
CA LYS A 2 -3.63 -95.05 19.20
C LYS A 2 -3.29 -95.24 17.70
N PRO A 3 -4.18 -95.74 16.82
CA PRO A 3 -3.76 -96.21 15.50
C PRO A 3 -3.45 -95.08 14.51
N TYR A 4 -2.37 -95.24 13.73
CA TYR A 4 -1.97 -94.32 12.65
C TYR A 4 -2.99 -94.30 11.50
N ASN A 5 -3.48 -93.11 11.12
CA ASN A 5 -4.32 -92.95 9.94
C ASN A 5 -3.47 -92.79 8.66
N LYS A 6 -3.15 -93.92 8.01
CA LYS A 6 -2.33 -93.98 6.77
C LYS A 6 -2.81 -93.04 5.65
N LYS A 7 -4.12 -92.70 5.57
CA LYS A 7 -4.66 -91.81 4.52
C LYS A 7 -4.18 -90.36 4.64
N VAL A 8 -3.88 -89.87 5.85
CA VAL A 8 -3.45 -88.48 6.06
C VAL A 8 -1.96 -88.30 5.72
N ILE A 9 -1.13 -89.28 6.08
CA ILE A 9 0.31 -89.26 5.79
C ILE A 9 0.56 -89.35 4.28
N ASN A 10 -0.10 -90.28 3.57
CA ASN A 10 0.05 -90.37 2.11
C ASN A 10 -0.38 -89.06 1.41
N LYS A 11 -1.46 -88.40 1.86
CA LYS A 11 -1.91 -87.13 1.26
C LYS A 11 -0.87 -86.00 1.39
N LYS A 12 -0.16 -85.91 2.53
CA LYS A 12 0.93 -84.93 2.71
C LYS A 12 2.18 -85.30 1.91
N ILE A 13 2.54 -86.59 1.81
CA ILE A 13 3.66 -87.05 0.96
C ILE A 13 3.39 -86.74 -0.51
N THR A 14 2.17 -86.94 -1.02
CA THR A 14 1.81 -86.63 -2.41
C THR A 14 1.87 -85.12 -2.71
N GLN A 15 1.53 -84.25 -1.75
CA GLN A 15 1.64 -82.78 -1.95
C GLN A 15 3.10 -82.28 -2.01
N ALA A 16 4.05 -83.02 -1.46
CA ALA A 16 5.49 -82.70 -1.59
C ALA A 16 6.13 -83.21 -2.90
N LEU A 17 5.40 -84.02 -3.70
CA LEU A 17 5.97 -84.74 -4.86
C LEU A 17 5.49 -84.24 -6.23
N ILE A 18 4.56 -83.27 -6.28
CA ILE A 18 4.03 -82.71 -7.53
C ILE A 18 4.59 -81.30 -7.72
N GLY A 19 5.72 -81.22 -8.45
CA GLY A 19 6.41 -79.95 -8.69
C GLY A 19 7.76 -80.09 -9.41
N VAL A 20 7.81 -80.84 -10.52
CA VAL A 20 9.03 -80.99 -11.34
C VAL A 20 8.71 -80.94 -12.84
N THR A 21 9.25 -79.93 -13.53
CA THR A 21 9.60 -79.82 -14.97
C THR A 21 10.21 -78.40 -15.17
N THR A 22 11.24 -78.13 -15.97
CA THR A 22 12.13 -78.93 -16.84
C THR A 22 13.58 -78.45 -16.76
N LEU A 23 14.48 -79.24 -16.15
CA LEU A 23 15.87 -79.52 -16.55
C LEU A 23 16.51 -80.31 -15.40
N GLY A 24 16.61 -81.63 -15.58
CA GLY A 24 16.69 -82.56 -14.47
C GLY A 24 18.10 -82.81 -13.92
N THR A 25 18.19 -82.87 -12.60
CA THR A 25 19.00 -83.86 -11.89
C THR A 25 18.33 -84.14 -10.55
N VAL A 26 18.17 -85.43 -10.20
CA VAL A 26 17.39 -85.84 -9.02
C VAL A 26 18.32 -85.93 -7.81
N LEU A 27 18.06 -85.12 -6.78
CA LEU A 27 18.60 -85.30 -5.43
C LEU A 27 17.46 -85.68 -4.49
N ALA A 28 17.60 -86.81 -3.81
CA ALA A 28 16.66 -87.24 -2.77
C ALA A 28 16.85 -86.34 -1.53
N ILE A 29 15.79 -85.64 -1.12
CA ILE A 29 15.80 -84.80 0.08
C ILE A 29 15.22 -85.60 1.26
N PRO A 30 15.99 -85.86 2.34
CA PRO A 30 15.45 -86.49 3.54
C PRO A 30 14.58 -85.49 4.33
N ILE A 31 13.54 -86.03 4.97
CA ILE A 31 12.54 -85.27 5.74
C ILE A 31 12.51 -85.87 7.16
N SER A 32 12.53 -85.04 8.20
CA SER A 32 12.30 -85.48 9.58
C SER A 32 10.88 -85.13 10.06
N ILE A 33 10.42 -85.87 11.07
CA ILE A 33 9.12 -85.67 11.73
C ILE A 33 9.38 -85.60 13.23
N ASP A 34 8.99 -84.51 13.89
CA ASP A 34 9.06 -84.42 15.34
C ASP A 34 7.97 -85.29 15.97
N LYS A 35 8.34 -86.06 17.00
CA LYS A 35 7.46 -87.02 17.68
C LYS A 35 6.61 -86.42 18.79
N GLN A 36 6.84 -85.16 19.18
CA GLN A 36 6.02 -84.45 20.17
C GLN A 36 4.86 -83.68 19.52
N ASP A 37 5.02 -83.12 18.32
CA ASP A 37 3.97 -82.31 17.67
C ASP A 37 3.54 -82.75 16.24
N ASN A 38 4.23 -83.71 15.61
CA ASN A 38 4.04 -84.12 14.20
C ASN A 38 4.23 -83.01 13.15
N SER A 39 5.05 -82.00 13.45
CA SER A 39 5.57 -81.06 12.44
C SER A 39 6.50 -81.77 11.44
N ILE A 40 6.62 -81.20 10.24
CA ILE A 40 7.44 -81.71 9.13
C ILE A 40 8.38 -80.60 8.69
N GLY A 41 9.68 -80.82 8.80
CA GLY A 41 10.72 -79.89 8.36
C GLY A 41 11.48 -80.39 7.13
N ILE A 42 11.77 -79.50 6.19
CA ILE A 42 12.70 -79.76 5.08
C ILE A 42 14.09 -79.34 5.54
N VAL A 43 15.03 -80.29 5.60
CA VAL A 43 16.41 -80.00 5.98
C VAL A 43 17.13 -79.33 4.80
N ARG A 44 17.44 -78.03 4.92
CA ARG A 44 18.50 -77.40 4.13
C ARG A 44 19.64 -77.02 5.06
N GLU A 45 20.78 -77.62 4.76
CA GLU A 45 22.11 -77.31 5.28
C GLU A 45 22.30 -77.46 6.80
N ASN A 46 22.77 -78.64 7.19
CA ASN A 46 24.10 -78.74 7.77
C ASN A 46 24.65 -80.17 7.63
N LYS A 47 25.80 -80.32 6.97
CA LYS A 47 26.66 -81.51 7.13
C LYS A 47 27.32 -81.43 8.51
N VAL A 48 26.57 -81.73 9.57
CA VAL A 48 27.16 -81.95 10.89
C VAL A 48 27.86 -83.30 10.87
N PHE A 49 29.19 -83.25 10.77
CA PHE A 49 30.16 -84.24 11.22
C PHE A 49 29.72 -85.71 11.29
N ALA A 50 30.10 -86.48 10.26
CA ALA A 50 30.34 -87.92 10.42
C ALA A 50 31.73 -88.18 11.03
N ALA A 51 32.06 -87.49 12.14
CA ALA A 51 33.31 -87.72 12.88
C ALA A 51 33.21 -88.93 13.82
N ASP A 52 32.00 -89.25 14.30
CA ASP A 52 31.76 -90.26 15.34
C ASP A 52 31.81 -91.72 14.83
N ASN A 53 32.17 -91.96 13.56
CA ASN A 53 32.13 -93.28 12.92
C ASN A 53 33.47 -93.76 12.31
N ILE A 54 34.54 -92.96 12.35
CA ILE A 54 35.85 -93.37 11.85
C ILE A 54 36.49 -94.36 12.85
N LYS A 55 36.90 -95.53 12.37
CA LYS A 55 37.52 -96.59 13.19
C LYS A 55 39.00 -96.73 12.90
N LYS A 56 39.78 -97.12 13.91
CA LYS A 56 41.21 -97.43 13.76
C LYS A 56 41.38 -98.49 12.66
N GLY A 57 42.17 -98.16 11.65
CA GLY A 57 42.40 -98.97 10.45
C GLY A 57 41.68 -98.47 9.19
N ASP A 58 40.69 -97.59 9.30
CA ASP A 58 39.94 -97.04 8.15
C ASP A 58 40.83 -96.13 7.28
N THR A 59 40.69 -96.25 5.96
CA THR A 59 41.29 -95.31 5.00
C THR A 59 40.39 -94.09 4.86
N VAL A 60 40.90 -92.91 5.20
CA VAL A 60 40.15 -91.65 5.17
C VAL A 60 40.99 -90.52 4.55
N GLU A 61 40.31 -89.55 3.94
CA GLU A 61 40.92 -88.28 3.55
C GLU A 61 41.34 -87.49 4.80
N VAL A 62 42.58 -86.98 4.84
CA VAL A 62 43.12 -86.23 5.99
C VAL A 62 42.29 -84.97 6.30
N GLY A 63 41.60 -84.41 5.30
CA GLY A 63 40.65 -83.30 5.44
C GLY A 63 39.43 -83.62 6.30
N ASN A 64 39.09 -84.89 6.50
CA ASN A 64 37.97 -85.32 7.34
C ASN A 64 38.37 -85.57 8.81
N LEU A 65 39.68 -85.60 9.12
CA LEU A 65 40.21 -85.72 10.49
C LEU A 65 40.14 -84.37 11.24
N MET A 66 40.16 -84.43 12.57
CA MET A 66 40.15 -83.26 13.48
C MET A 66 41.52 -83.00 14.09
N PRO A 67 41.81 -81.77 14.57
CA PRO A 67 42.96 -81.52 15.44
C PRO A 67 42.94 -82.48 16.65
N GLY A 68 44.06 -83.21 16.84
CA GLY A 68 44.21 -84.32 17.79
C GLY A 68 44.10 -85.72 17.18
N ASP A 69 43.51 -85.90 15.99
CA ASP A 69 43.44 -87.21 15.34
C ASP A 69 44.79 -87.67 14.80
N ILE A 70 45.06 -88.98 14.94
CA ILE A 70 46.30 -89.65 14.57
C ILE A 70 46.07 -90.53 13.36
N PHE A 71 47.01 -90.54 12.42
CA PHE A 71 47.01 -91.43 11.26
C PHE A 71 48.43 -91.94 10.92
N ILE A 72 48.52 -93.04 10.19
CA ILE A 72 49.78 -93.61 9.71
C ILE A 72 50.00 -93.23 8.24
N ALA A 73 51.14 -92.60 7.95
CA ALA A 73 51.60 -92.31 6.60
C ALA A 73 53.14 -92.29 6.55
N SER A 74 53.74 -92.72 5.43
CA SER A 74 55.22 -92.81 5.29
C SER A 74 55.92 -93.64 6.38
N LYS A 75 55.25 -94.66 6.94
CA LYS A 75 55.70 -95.46 8.11
C LYS A 75 55.92 -94.65 9.40
N MET A 76 55.26 -93.50 9.53
CA MET A 76 55.27 -92.66 10.73
C MET A 76 53.83 -92.40 11.22
N ARG A 77 53.67 -92.19 12.53
CA ARG A 77 52.42 -91.74 13.14
C ARG A 77 52.38 -90.21 13.17
N TRP A 78 51.40 -89.65 12.48
CA TRP A 78 51.17 -88.21 12.34
C TRP A 78 49.94 -87.82 13.12
N VAL A 79 49.99 -86.67 13.78
CA VAL A 79 48.84 -86.03 14.41
C VAL A 79 48.46 -84.76 13.65
N VAL A 80 47.16 -84.55 13.45
CA VAL A 80 46.64 -83.28 12.92
C VAL A 80 46.74 -82.23 14.02
N VAL A 81 47.42 -81.12 13.76
CA VAL A 81 47.62 -80.04 14.74
C VAL A 81 46.77 -78.80 14.48
N ASP A 82 46.43 -78.52 13.21
CA ASP A 82 45.48 -77.47 12.85
C ASP A 82 44.88 -77.68 11.45
N LYS A 83 43.85 -76.90 11.09
CA LYS A 83 43.17 -76.92 9.79
C LYS A 83 42.86 -75.51 9.33
N ASN A 84 43.23 -75.15 8.10
CA ASN A 84 43.09 -73.79 7.57
C ASN A 84 43.75 -72.73 8.46
N HIS A 85 44.97 -73.03 8.93
CA HIS A 85 45.69 -72.14 9.83
C HIS A 85 45.93 -70.77 9.19
N THR A 86 45.78 -69.69 9.97
CA THR A 86 45.89 -68.32 9.44
C THR A 86 47.31 -68.05 8.94
N GLY A 87 47.42 -67.54 7.71
CA GLY A 87 48.71 -67.29 7.05
C GLY A 87 49.34 -68.50 6.33
N TYR A 88 48.74 -69.69 6.45
CA TYR A 88 49.14 -70.89 5.69
C TYR A 88 48.26 -71.05 4.43
N PRO A 89 48.60 -71.94 3.48
CA PRO A 89 47.81 -72.12 2.27
C PRO A 89 46.33 -72.46 2.55
N ASP A 90 45.41 -71.82 1.82
CA ASP A 90 43.97 -72.07 1.93
C ASP A 90 43.63 -73.54 1.72
N ASN A 91 42.61 -74.03 2.45
CA ASN A 91 42.13 -75.40 2.38
C ASN A 91 43.24 -76.45 2.62
N SER A 92 44.04 -76.26 3.69
CA SER A 92 45.14 -77.15 4.08
C SER A 92 44.95 -77.76 5.47
N VAL A 93 45.55 -78.93 5.69
CA VAL A 93 45.63 -79.59 7.00
C VAL A 93 47.07 -79.56 7.48
N THR A 94 47.30 -79.02 8.67
CA THR A 94 48.61 -78.93 9.31
C THR A 94 48.85 -80.19 10.15
N ILE A 95 49.94 -80.90 9.87
CA ILE A 95 50.28 -82.18 10.49
C ILE A 95 51.70 -82.18 11.07
N MET A 96 51.92 -82.94 12.13
CA MET A 96 53.19 -83.05 12.87
C MET A 96 53.37 -84.49 13.35
N PRO A 97 54.58 -85.06 13.49
CA PRO A 97 54.72 -86.42 14.01
C PRO A 97 54.32 -86.47 15.49
N GLU A 98 53.67 -87.55 15.89
CA GLU A 98 53.36 -87.83 17.29
C GLU A 98 54.63 -88.25 18.06
N GLU A 99 55.51 -88.98 17.37
CA GLU A 99 56.69 -89.65 17.93
C GLU A 99 57.96 -88.80 17.81
N PHE A 100 58.92 -89.06 18.70
CA PHE A 100 60.29 -88.55 18.62
C PHE A 100 61.00 -88.96 17.33
N LEU A 101 61.52 -87.98 16.57
CA LEU A 101 62.48 -88.24 15.50
C LEU A 101 63.91 -87.96 15.99
N PRO A 102 64.76 -88.99 16.20
CA PRO A 102 66.14 -88.81 16.64
C PRO A 102 66.96 -88.10 15.57
N PHE A 103 67.42 -86.88 15.88
CA PHE A 103 68.23 -86.06 14.99
C PHE A 103 69.71 -86.05 15.43
N LYS A 104 70.40 -87.17 15.23
CA LYS A 104 71.82 -87.36 15.62
C LYS A 104 72.86 -86.53 14.82
N ARG A 105 72.47 -85.48 14.09
CA ARG A 105 73.35 -84.73 13.19
C ARG A 105 73.25 -83.21 13.40
N TRP A 106 73.89 -82.72 14.47
CA TRP A 106 74.21 -81.29 14.55
C TRP A 106 75.63 -80.99 14.05
N TYR A 107 76.59 -81.87 14.34
CA TYR A 107 77.95 -81.83 13.79
C TYR A 107 78.37 -83.23 13.38
N ASP A 108 78.78 -83.40 12.12
CA ASP A 108 79.52 -84.60 11.75
C ASP A 108 80.46 -84.35 10.54
N LYS A 109 81.67 -83.92 10.86
CA LYS A 109 82.87 -84.35 10.14
C LYS A 109 83.98 -84.70 11.14
N TYR A 110 83.67 -85.60 12.08
CA TYR A 110 84.72 -86.36 12.75
C TYR A 110 85.21 -87.44 11.78
N VAL A 111 86.14 -87.04 10.90
CA VAL A 111 87.11 -87.97 10.32
C VAL A 111 88.38 -87.84 11.16
N GLU A 112 89.02 -88.97 11.43
CA GLU A 112 89.92 -89.15 12.57
C GLU A 112 91.12 -88.18 12.63
N ASN A 113 91.35 -87.69 13.86
CA ASN A 113 92.56 -87.10 14.45
C ASN A 113 93.87 -87.33 13.65
N PRO A 114 94.69 -86.29 13.37
CA PRO A 114 95.65 -85.84 14.39
C PRO A 114 95.89 -84.31 14.51
N GLU A 115 96.18 -83.89 15.76
CA GLU A 115 97.12 -82.81 16.11
C GLU A 115 96.77 -81.35 15.75
N LEU A 116 95.67 -80.88 16.37
CA LEU A 116 95.65 -79.68 17.25
C LEU A 116 96.71 -78.58 17.01
N HIS A 117 96.48 -77.71 16.03
CA HIS A 117 96.78 -76.26 16.01
C HIS A 117 96.02 -75.67 14.80
N SER A 118 95.43 -74.47 14.78
CA SER A 118 95.37 -73.34 15.72
C SER A 118 94.12 -72.50 15.38
N ALA A 119 93.57 -71.75 16.33
CA ALA A 119 92.34 -70.96 16.17
C ALA A 119 92.37 -70.00 14.95
N PRO A 120 91.38 -70.14 14.05
CA PRO A 120 90.36 -69.11 13.87
C PRO A 120 89.01 -69.67 14.31
N GLU A 121 88.66 -69.41 15.57
CA GLU A 121 87.45 -69.93 16.19
C GLU A 121 86.19 -69.33 15.55
N PHE A 122 85.15 -70.17 15.38
CA PHE A 122 83.79 -69.88 14.89
C PHE A 122 83.46 -69.97 13.38
N ASP A 123 84.43 -70.04 12.45
CA ASP A 123 84.14 -70.04 10.99
C ASP A 123 83.66 -71.39 10.38
N ASN A 124 83.38 -72.42 11.18
CA ASN A 124 82.81 -73.70 10.70
C ASN A 124 81.76 -74.28 11.68
N LEU A 125 80.98 -73.39 12.31
CA LEU A 125 79.79 -73.77 13.06
C LEU A 125 78.52 -73.63 12.19
N GLY A 126 77.65 -74.64 12.22
CA GLY A 126 76.41 -74.66 11.44
C GLY A 126 75.44 -73.54 11.86
N SER A 127 74.65 -73.02 10.91
CA SER A 127 73.78 -71.87 11.17
C SER A 127 72.52 -72.25 11.97
N ASN A 128 72.23 -71.47 13.01
CA ASN A 128 70.97 -71.55 13.78
C ASN A 128 69.87 -70.62 13.22
N TYR A 129 70.17 -69.78 12.23
CA TYR A 129 69.15 -68.97 11.55
C TYR A 129 68.34 -69.83 10.60
N TRP A 130 67.01 -69.89 10.76
CA TRP A 130 66.12 -70.78 10.01
C TRP A 130 66.44 -70.81 8.51
N LYS A 131 66.52 -69.62 7.89
CA LYS A 131 66.85 -69.38 6.48
C LYS A 131 67.95 -70.30 5.92
N ASP A 132 69.09 -70.37 6.62
CA ASP A 132 70.32 -71.01 6.15
C ASP A 132 70.71 -72.23 7.01
N SER A 133 69.84 -72.62 7.95
CA SER A 133 70.09 -73.71 8.90
C SER A 133 70.21 -75.09 8.25
N ASP A 134 71.10 -75.91 8.80
CA ASP A 134 71.30 -77.28 8.30
C ASP A 134 70.13 -78.20 8.64
N ILE A 135 69.33 -77.87 9.67
CA ILE A 135 68.05 -78.52 9.96
C ILE A 135 67.04 -78.23 8.83
N ARG A 136 66.88 -76.97 8.40
CA ARG A 136 65.99 -76.62 7.27
C ARG A 136 66.41 -77.33 5.98
N LYS A 137 67.72 -77.38 5.70
CA LYS A 137 68.28 -78.13 4.55
C LYS A 137 67.98 -79.63 4.66
N TYR A 138 68.22 -80.24 5.83
CA TYR A 138 67.93 -81.66 6.07
C TYR A 138 66.45 -81.98 5.88
N LEU A 139 65.56 -81.16 6.44
CA LEU A 139 64.12 -81.34 6.36
C LEU A 139 63.62 -81.30 4.92
N ASN A 140 64.01 -80.27 4.16
CA ASN A 140 63.55 -80.08 2.78
C ASN A 140 64.34 -80.88 1.73
N THR A 141 65.33 -81.69 2.13
CA THR A 141 66.07 -82.60 1.22
C THR A 141 66.02 -84.05 1.71
N THR A 142 66.81 -84.40 2.72
CA THR A 142 67.04 -85.78 3.17
C THR A 142 65.80 -86.38 3.83
N PHE A 143 65.09 -85.62 4.66
CA PHE A 143 63.85 -86.09 5.28
C PHE A 143 62.70 -86.10 4.27
N TYR A 144 62.49 -85.02 3.51
CA TYR A 144 61.52 -84.98 2.40
C TYR A 144 61.67 -86.19 1.46
N ASN A 145 62.90 -86.53 1.06
CA ASN A 145 63.15 -87.67 0.17
C ASN A 145 62.82 -89.05 0.78
N LYS A 146 62.74 -89.19 2.11
CA LYS A 146 62.34 -90.44 2.78
C LYS A 146 60.82 -90.68 2.82
N LEU A 147 60.01 -89.64 2.61
CA LEU A 147 58.54 -89.75 2.61
C LEU A 147 58.02 -90.56 1.41
N SER A 148 56.82 -91.15 1.52
CA SER A 148 56.17 -91.82 0.40
C SER A 148 55.73 -90.82 -0.68
N ASN A 149 55.51 -91.32 -1.90
CA ASN A 149 55.18 -90.47 -3.05
C ASN A 149 53.83 -89.74 -2.86
N ASP A 150 52.87 -90.39 -2.20
CA ASP A 150 51.52 -89.83 -1.97
C ASP A 150 51.55 -88.69 -0.96
N VAL A 151 52.38 -88.80 0.09
CA VAL A 151 52.63 -87.68 1.01
C VAL A 151 53.38 -86.57 0.28
N LYS A 152 54.43 -86.88 -0.49
CA LYS A 152 55.20 -85.88 -1.28
C LYS A 152 54.36 -85.07 -2.26
N SER A 153 53.35 -85.66 -2.89
CA SER A 153 52.47 -84.99 -3.87
C SER A 153 51.36 -84.15 -3.22
N SER A 154 51.06 -84.42 -1.94
CA SER A 154 50.09 -83.66 -1.15
C SER A 154 50.71 -82.49 -0.37
N ILE A 155 52.00 -82.54 -0.02
CA ILE A 155 52.66 -81.43 0.68
C ILE A 155 52.60 -80.11 -0.11
N LEU A 156 52.05 -79.09 0.53
CA LEU A 156 51.93 -77.71 0.06
C LEU A 156 53.16 -76.90 0.49
N THR A 157 53.69 -76.09 -0.42
CA THR A 157 54.71 -75.09 -0.07
C THR A 157 54.07 -74.04 0.84
N THR A 158 54.68 -73.82 2.01
CA THR A 158 54.20 -72.89 3.03
C THR A 158 55.11 -71.68 3.07
N ARG A 159 54.54 -70.47 2.97
CA ARG A 159 55.27 -69.21 3.16
C ARG A 159 55.33 -68.89 4.65
N LEU A 160 56.49 -69.12 5.26
CA LEU A 160 56.72 -68.89 6.68
C LEU A 160 57.30 -67.49 6.89
N GLU A 161 56.62 -66.69 7.71
CA GLU A 161 57.19 -65.49 8.31
C GLU A 161 58.27 -65.88 9.33
N ASN A 162 59.45 -65.28 9.30
CA ASN A 162 60.55 -65.53 10.22
C ASN A 162 61.23 -64.21 10.62
N LYS A 163 61.93 -64.20 11.75
CA LYS A 163 62.60 -63.00 12.29
C LYS A 163 63.88 -63.38 13.03
N ALA A 164 64.88 -62.51 12.99
CA ALA A 164 66.09 -62.60 13.80
C ALA A 164 65.93 -61.85 15.14
N CYS A 165 66.57 -62.37 16.20
CA CYS A 165 66.66 -61.72 17.52
C CYS A 165 68.16 -61.49 17.84
N PRO A 166 68.55 -60.45 18.62
CA PRO A 166 67.71 -59.72 19.57
C PRO A 166 67.58 -58.19 19.35
N SER A 167 66.61 -57.63 20.07
CA SER A 167 66.60 -56.29 20.70
C SER A 167 66.97 -54.99 19.96
N ASP A 168 67.17 -54.94 18.64
CA ASP A 168 67.07 -53.68 17.85
C ASP A 168 66.99 -53.93 16.33
N GLY A 169 65.82 -54.36 15.83
CA GLY A 169 65.48 -54.24 14.41
C GLY A 169 65.91 -55.38 13.46
N GLY A 170 65.85 -56.64 13.89
CA GLY A 170 65.92 -57.76 12.93
C GLY A 170 64.72 -57.76 11.97
N ASP A 171 64.97 -57.61 10.67
CA ASP A 171 63.94 -57.60 9.63
C ASP A 171 63.09 -58.88 9.61
N VAL A 172 61.80 -58.72 9.30
CA VAL A 172 60.90 -59.84 8.99
C VAL A 172 61.26 -60.37 7.60
N TYR A 173 61.66 -61.63 7.53
CA TYR A 173 61.98 -62.31 6.28
C TYR A 173 61.08 -63.53 6.08
N TYR A 174 60.84 -63.91 4.84
CA TYR A 174 59.99 -65.05 4.50
C TYR A 174 60.82 -66.19 3.92
N THR A 175 60.48 -67.42 4.29
CA THR A 175 60.97 -68.63 3.62
C THR A 175 59.80 -69.39 3.00
N GLU A 176 60.03 -70.03 1.86
CA GLU A 176 59.09 -70.98 1.28
C GLU A 176 59.60 -72.39 1.56
N ASP A 177 58.86 -73.13 2.39
CA ASP A 177 59.27 -74.42 2.92
C ASP A 177 58.17 -75.45 2.74
N LYS A 178 58.54 -76.69 2.40
CA LYS A 178 57.62 -77.83 2.36
C LYS A 178 57.53 -78.54 3.71
N ILE A 179 58.63 -78.51 4.47
CA ILE A 179 58.75 -79.11 5.80
C ILE A 179 59.50 -78.13 6.69
N PHE A 180 58.93 -77.84 7.87
CA PHE A 180 59.47 -76.83 8.78
C PHE A 180 59.39 -77.27 10.25
N LEU A 181 59.91 -76.46 11.17
CA LEU A 181 59.67 -76.61 12.61
C LEU A 181 58.69 -75.53 13.07
N PRO A 182 57.84 -75.76 14.08
CA PRO A 182 56.92 -74.73 14.56
C PRO A 182 57.67 -73.64 15.35
N SER A 183 57.15 -72.41 15.35
CA SER A 183 57.61 -71.33 16.23
C SER A 183 57.07 -71.53 17.66
N LEU A 184 57.62 -70.81 18.65
CA LEU A 184 57.04 -70.79 20.00
C LEU A 184 55.59 -70.31 19.98
N THR A 185 55.27 -69.29 19.17
CA THR A 185 53.90 -68.76 19.04
C THR A 185 52.94 -69.77 18.40
N GLU A 186 53.39 -70.50 17.36
CA GLU A 186 52.66 -71.60 16.73
C GLU A 186 52.46 -72.79 17.67
N MET A 187 53.38 -72.98 18.61
CA MET A 187 53.24 -73.91 19.73
C MET A 187 52.42 -73.35 20.90
N GLY A 188 51.84 -72.15 20.82
CA GLY A 188 51.04 -71.56 21.90
C GLY A 188 51.83 -71.19 23.15
N LEU A 189 53.06 -70.70 22.94
CA LEU A 189 53.99 -70.23 23.96
C LEU A 189 54.46 -68.80 23.60
N GLU A 190 54.57 -67.96 24.62
CA GLU A 190 55.10 -66.59 24.50
C GLU A 190 56.62 -66.58 24.73
N SER A 191 57.29 -65.55 24.21
CA SER A 191 58.73 -65.33 24.39
C SER A 191 58.97 -63.89 24.81
N ASP A 192 59.63 -63.70 25.95
CA ASP A 192 59.96 -62.36 26.48
C ASP A 192 60.99 -61.60 25.62
N TYR A 193 61.66 -62.29 24.68
CA TYR A 193 62.84 -61.79 23.96
C TYR A 193 62.67 -61.67 22.44
N CYS A 194 61.60 -62.23 21.87
CA CYS A 194 61.33 -62.21 20.43
C CYS A 194 59.87 -61.86 20.16
N SER A 195 59.62 -61.03 19.14
CA SER A 195 58.25 -60.76 18.68
C SER A 195 57.53 -62.07 18.29
N PRO A 196 56.23 -62.22 18.52
CA PRO A 196 55.48 -63.40 18.11
C PRO A 196 55.56 -63.61 16.59
N ILE A 197 55.66 -64.86 16.15
CA ILE A 197 55.84 -65.23 14.74
C ILE A 197 54.82 -66.32 14.36
N GLY A 198 53.86 -65.97 13.50
CA GLY A 198 52.71 -66.84 13.18
C GLY A 198 51.62 -66.78 14.26
N THR A 199 50.59 -67.61 14.10
CA THR A 199 49.47 -67.75 15.05
C THR A 199 49.50 -69.11 15.75
N ASN A 200 48.88 -69.26 16.91
CA ASN A 200 48.87 -70.53 17.66
C ASN A 200 48.12 -71.64 16.91
N PHE A 201 48.73 -72.82 16.75
CA PHE A 201 48.01 -74.01 16.30
C PHE A 201 46.99 -74.42 17.36
N GLN A 202 45.72 -74.53 16.99
CA GLN A 202 44.61 -74.73 17.94
C GLN A 202 44.78 -75.96 18.87
N SER A 203 45.60 -76.94 18.48
CA SER A 203 45.96 -78.09 19.32
C SER A 203 46.88 -77.79 20.51
N PHE A 204 47.72 -76.74 20.45
CA PHE A 204 48.76 -76.48 21.44
C PHE A 204 48.34 -75.43 22.48
N ASN A 205 47.35 -75.81 23.29
CA ASN A 205 46.74 -74.97 24.33
C ASN A 205 47.21 -75.29 25.77
N THR A 206 47.93 -76.39 25.97
CA THR A 206 48.47 -76.83 27.27
C THR A 206 49.88 -77.37 27.11
N ASN A 207 50.68 -77.38 28.17
CA ASN A 207 52.03 -77.96 28.08
C ASN A 207 51.94 -79.46 27.72
N GLN A 208 50.98 -80.19 28.29
CA GLN A 208 50.71 -81.60 27.95
C GLN A 208 50.50 -81.83 26.45
N SER A 209 49.76 -80.96 25.76
CA SER A 209 49.55 -81.09 24.31
C SER A 209 50.84 -80.98 23.47
N ARG A 210 51.89 -80.34 24.01
CA ARG A 210 53.18 -80.14 23.34
C ARG A 210 54.17 -81.29 23.58
N ILE A 211 53.93 -82.14 24.58
CA ILE A 211 54.81 -83.28 24.90
C ILE A 211 54.90 -84.22 23.68
N MET A 212 56.08 -84.80 23.46
CA MET A 212 56.30 -85.83 22.44
C MET A 212 56.05 -87.22 23.00
N LYS A 213 55.67 -88.18 22.15
CA LYS A 213 55.73 -89.58 22.57
C LYS A 213 57.16 -90.11 22.47
N SER A 214 57.70 -90.59 23.60
CA SER A 214 59.08 -91.09 23.69
C SER A 214 59.24 -92.43 22.98
N TYR A 215 60.39 -92.61 22.33
CA TYR A 215 60.78 -93.88 21.71
C TYR A 215 61.26 -94.93 22.75
N LEU A 216 61.46 -94.53 24.01
CA LEU A 216 62.04 -95.34 25.08
C LEU A 216 61.00 -95.91 26.07
N GLU A 217 59.69 -95.79 25.80
CA GLU A 217 58.64 -96.40 26.65
C GLU A 217 58.81 -97.92 26.83
N ASP A 218 59.49 -98.60 25.91
CA ASP A 218 59.81 -100.05 25.97
C ASP A 218 61.10 -100.39 26.76
N MET A 219 61.80 -99.43 27.39
CA MET A 219 63.02 -99.67 28.17
C MET A 219 62.94 -99.14 29.62
N PRO A 220 62.61 -100.00 30.61
CA PRO A 220 62.50 -99.57 32.01
C PRO A 220 63.87 -99.28 32.63
N GLY A 221 64.07 -98.05 33.12
CA GLY A 221 65.23 -97.65 33.93
C GLY A 221 65.98 -96.39 33.47
N TYR A 222 65.65 -95.83 32.30
CA TYR A 222 66.20 -94.55 31.83
C TYR A 222 65.21 -93.40 32.02
N TYR A 223 65.69 -92.28 32.57
CA TYR A 223 64.96 -91.03 32.58
C TYR A 223 64.97 -90.43 31.17
N SER A 224 63.81 -90.38 30.51
CA SER A 224 63.65 -89.88 29.14
C SER A 224 63.70 -88.35 29.10
N ASN A 225 64.89 -87.77 29.21
CA ASN A 225 65.17 -86.35 28.97
C ASN A 225 65.11 -86.03 27.46
N GLU A 226 64.00 -86.39 26.80
CA GLU A 226 63.77 -86.17 25.38
C GLU A 226 63.18 -84.78 25.13
N GLN A 227 63.82 -84.01 24.26
CA GLN A 227 63.51 -82.61 23.99
C GLN A 227 63.43 -82.37 22.48
N TYR A 228 62.79 -81.30 22.01
CA TYR A 228 62.79 -81.00 20.56
C TYR A 228 62.86 -79.53 20.20
N PHE A 229 63.40 -79.29 19.01
CA PHE A 229 63.65 -77.96 18.43
C PHE A 229 62.39 -77.28 17.86
N THR A 230 62.34 -75.95 18.00
CA THR A 230 61.36 -75.00 17.45
C THR A 230 62.08 -73.92 16.63
N ARG A 231 61.49 -73.36 15.58
CA ARG A 231 62.19 -72.40 14.70
C ARG A 231 62.45 -71.00 15.30
N SER A 232 61.96 -70.73 16.51
CA SER A 232 62.23 -69.48 17.24
C SER A 232 63.60 -69.50 17.92
N VAL A 233 64.26 -68.35 18.02
CA VAL A 233 65.53 -68.18 18.76
C VAL A 233 65.23 -67.77 20.21
N SER A 234 66.03 -68.20 21.18
CA SER A 234 66.01 -67.67 22.56
C SER A 234 67.33 -66.97 22.88
N ASP A 235 67.28 -65.75 23.41
CA ASP A 235 68.47 -64.95 23.74
C ASP A 235 68.91 -65.14 25.20
N ILE A 236 70.22 -65.35 25.40
CA ILE A 236 70.89 -65.22 26.70
C ILE A 236 72.26 -64.55 26.48
N ASN A 237 72.44 -63.38 27.09
CA ASN A 237 73.74 -62.74 27.35
C ASN A 237 74.63 -62.47 26.11
N ASN A 238 74.11 -61.83 25.06
CA ASN A 238 74.90 -61.31 23.92
C ASN A 238 75.68 -62.37 23.11
N TYR A 239 75.31 -63.64 23.23
CA TYR A 239 75.91 -64.75 22.49
C TYR A 239 74.82 -65.48 21.69
N ILE A 240 74.83 -65.32 20.36
CA ILE A 240 73.80 -65.84 19.44
C ILE A 240 73.92 -67.37 19.30
N TYR A 241 73.31 -68.11 20.24
CA TYR A 241 73.29 -69.57 20.21
C TYR A 241 71.92 -70.13 20.64
N GLY A 242 71.12 -70.62 19.70
CA GLY A 242 70.08 -71.62 20.02
C GLY A 242 68.77 -71.51 19.27
N VAL A 243 68.44 -72.61 18.60
CA VAL A 243 67.08 -72.99 18.18
C VAL A 243 66.30 -73.36 19.44
N GLY A 244 65.17 -72.72 19.72
CA GLY A 244 64.44 -72.85 20.99
C GLY A 244 63.93 -74.26 21.25
N ILE A 245 63.93 -74.70 22.51
CA ILE A 245 63.70 -76.10 22.90
C ILE A 245 62.41 -76.26 23.72
N ILE A 246 61.61 -77.27 23.38
CA ILE A 246 60.52 -77.77 24.23
C ILE A 246 61.04 -78.91 25.12
N ASP A 247 60.80 -78.81 26.42
CA ASP A 247 61.19 -79.80 27.43
C ASP A 247 60.19 -80.98 27.55
N THR A 248 60.52 -81.93 28.43
CA THR A 248 59.70 -83.11 28.73
C THR A 248 58.34 -82.79 29.36
N ASP A 249 58.19 -81.61 29.97
CA ASP A 249 56.94 -81.13 30.54
C ASP A 249 56.09 -80.35 29.52
N GLY A 250 56.61 -80.09 28.32
CA GLY A 250 55.97 -79.32 27.26
C GLY A 250 56.08 -77.79 27.43
N ARG A 251 57.07 -77.31 28.18
CA ARG A 251 57.42 -75.89 28.35
C ARG A 251 58.51 -75.48 27.37
N ALA A 252 58.55 -74.20 27.01
CA ALA A 252 59.76 -73.61 26.45
C ALA A 252 60.83 -73.53 27.54
N ILE A 253 62.06 -73.98 27.22
CA ILE A 253 63.22 -73.81 28.09
C ILE A 253 64.34 -73.07 27.36
N THR A 254 65.04 -72.22 28.08
CA THR A 254 66.25 -71.55 27.61
C THR A 254 67.45 -72.45 27.87
N GLY A 255 67.87 -73.21 26.85
CA GLY A 255 68.95 -74.20 26.97
C GLY A 255 70.19 -73.83 26.16
N TYR A 256 71.36 -73.75 26.83
CA TYR A 256 72.65 -73.70 26.13
C TYR A 256 72.90 -75.02 25.38
N ALA A 257 72.81 -74.96 24.05
CA ALA A 257 73.41 -75.97 23.18
C ALA A 257 74.92 -75.72 23.01
N ASN A 258 75.66 -75.73 24.13
CA ASN A 258 77.11 -75.60 24.11
C ASN A 258 77.76 -76.99 24.06
N SER A 259 78.87 -77.13 23.34
CA SER A 259 79.60 -78.40 23.15
C SER A 259 80.08 -79.03 24.46
N SER A 260 80.13 -78.25 25.54
CA SER A 260 80.53 -78.64 26.89
C SER A 260 79.60 -79.67 27.57
N ASN A 261 78.31 -79.73 27.18
CA ASN A 261 77.33 -80.67 27.78
C ASN A 261 77.17 -81.99 27.00
N VAL A 262 78.02 -82.25 26.00
CA VAL A 262 78.06 -83.52 25.24
C VAL A 262 79.36 -84.31 25.52
N ASN A 263 80.09 -83.94 26.57
CA ASN A 263 81.28 -84.67 27.02
C ASN A 263 80.92 -85.98 27.72
N GLY A 264 80.70 -87.04 26.93
CA GLY A 264 81.09 -88.40 27.33
C GLY A 264 79.99 -89.40 27.74
N ASP A 265 78.71 -89.05 27.78
CA ASP A 265 77.62 -90.04 28.00
C ASP A 265 76.60 -89.98 26.83
N PRO A 266 76.59 -90.99 25.92
CA PRO A 266 75.64 -91.04 24.81
C PRO A 266 74.18 -91.32 25.26
N ASN A 267 73.90 -91.49 26.56
CA ASN A 267 72.58 -91.86 27.07
C ASN A 267 71.87 -90.78 27.92
N ARG A 268 72.34 -89.52 27.98
CA ARG A 268 71.79 -88.50 28.93
C ARG A 268 71.08 -87.26 28.38
N SER A 269 71.17 -86.97 27.08
CA SER A 269 70.48 -85.83 26.46
C SER A 269 70.03 -86.15 25.03
N HIS A 270 68.73 -86.38 24.81
CA HIS A 270 68.18 -86.76 23.50
C HIS A 270 67.34 -85.62 22.91
N VAL A 271 67.99 -84.69 22.18
CA VAL A 271 67.27 -83.64 21.45
C VAL A 271 66.94 -84.12 20.03
N GLY A 272 65.69 -83.96 19.62
CA GLY A 272 65.16 -84.37 18.32
C GLY A 272 64.39 -83.27 17.61
N ILE A 273 63.62 -83.66 16.60
CA ILE A 273 62.81 -82.74 15.78
C ILE A 273 61.38 -83.25 15.63
N ARG A 274 60.41 -82.34 15.56
CA ARG A 274 59.03 -82.64 15.19
C ARG A 274 58.62 -81.77 13.99
N PRO A 275 58.95 -82.19 12.76
CA PRO A 275 58.64 -81.43 11.54
C PRO A 275 57.14 -81.25 11.32
N VAL A 276 56.74 -80.04 10.95
CA VAL A 276 55.39 -79.67 10.55
C VAL A 276 55.30 -79.60 9.02
N LEU A 277 54.16 -80.04 8.49
CA LEU A 277 53.83 -80.00 7.07
C LEU A 277 52.38 -79.55 6.90
N ASN A 278 52.11 -78.79 5.83
CA ASN A 278 50.76 -78.55 5.36
C ASN A 278 50.49 -79.48 4.18
N VAL A 279 49.41 -80.26 4.26
CA VAL A 279 49.00 -81.22 3.22
C VAL A 279 47.62 -80.87 2.68
N LYS A 280 47.35 -81.28 1.43
CA LYS A 280 46.01 -81.18 0.84
C LYS A 280 45.03 -82.12 1.57
N PRO A 281 43.76 -81.72 1.72
CA PRO A 281 42.75 -82.49 2.45
C PRO A 281 42.40 -83.83 1.79
N ASP A 282 42.65 -84.00 0.49
CA ASP A 282 42.38 -85.21 -0.29
C ASP A 282 43.42 -86.33 -0.10
N LEU A 283 44.46 -86.12 0.73
CA LEU A 283 45.43 -87.17 1.05
C LEU A 283 44.77 -88.32 1.82
N LEU A 284 44.70 -89.49 1.19
CA LEU A 284 44.20 -90.71 1.82
C LEU A 284 45.24 -91.29 2.80
N VAL A 285 44.82 -91.49 4.05
CA VAL A 285 45.65 -91.96 5.17
C VAL A 285 44.91 -93.03 5.96
N GLN A 286 45.65 -93.87 6.69
CA GLN A 286 45.05 -94.86 7.58
C GLN A 286 44.87 -94.26 8.99
N TYR A 287 43.62 -94.12 9.44
CA TYR A 287 43.31 -93.60 10.78
C TYR A 287 43.82 -94.55 11.88
N ASP A 288 44.45 -94.00 12.90
CA ASP A 288 45.14 -94.78 13.94
C ASP A 288 44.65 -94.50 15.38
N GLY A 289 43.86 -93.45 15.58
CA GLY A 289 43.24 -93.08 16.85
C GLY A 289 43.25 -91.58 17.09
N ASN A 290 43.21 -91.15 18.35
CA ASN A 290 43.23 -89.74 18.74
C ASN A 290 44.21 -89.54 19.92
N ASN A 291 44.96 -88.43 19.92
CA ASN A 291 45.93 -88.11 20.96
C ASN A 291 45.23 -87.45 22.15
N SER A 292 45.08 -88.20 23.24
CA SER A 292 44.41 -87.76 24.47
C SER A 292 45.01 -86.50 25.15
N LEU A 293 46.22 -86.08 24.79
CA LEU A 293 46.85 -84.85 25.30
C LEU A 293 46.44 -83.60 24.51
N ILE A 294 45.95 -83.77 23.27
CA ILE A 294 45.41 -82.68 22.44
C ILE A 294 43.89 -82.66 22.60
N LYS A 295 43.40 -81.71 23.39
CA LYS A 295 41.95 -81.51 23.57
C LYS A 295 41.40 -80.73 22.37
N SER A 296 40.68 -81.43 21.50
CA SER A 296 39.88 -80.81 20.44
C SER A 296 38.83 -79.86 21.04
N THR A 297 39.07 -78.56 20.96
CA THR A 297 38.05 -77.55 21.22
C THR A 297 37.22 -77.38 19.95
N LYS A 298 36.01 -77.93 19.98
CA LYS A 298 34.99 -77.69 18.95
C LYS A 298 34.73 -76.17 18.87
N PRO A 299 34.74 -75.54 17.68
CA PRO A 299 34.45 -74.11 17.57
C PRO A 299 33.07 -73.81 18.16
N GLU A 300 33.01 -72.93 19.17
CA GLU A 300 31.74 -72.41 19.63
C GLU A 300 31.19 -71.46 18.56
N PHE A 301 30.06 -71.85 17.98
CA PHE A 301 29.19 -70.91 17.30
C PHE A 301 28.66 -69.96 18.38
N GLN A 302 29.24 -68.76 18.49
CA GLN A 302 28.59 -67.66 19.19
C GLN A 302 27.45 -67.20 18.26
N PRO A 303 26.17 -67.50 18.58
CA PRO A 303 25.09 -66.96 17.78
C PRO A 303 25.11 -65.45 17.96
N ASP A 304 25.09 -64.71 16.86
CA ASP A 304 24.85 -63.27 16.94
C ASP A 304 23.50 -63.02 17.62
N LYS A 305 23.49 -62.08 18.56
CA LYS A 305 22.31 -61.65 19.31
C LYS A 305 22.04 -60.16 19.13
N GLU A 306 22.94 -59.43 18.50
CA GLU A 306 22.71 -58.03 18.16
C GLU A 306 21.81 -57.99 16.92
N ALA A 307 20.84 -57.07 16.92
CA ALA A 307 19.93 -56.91 15.80
C ALA A 307 20.37 -55.70 14.97
N PRO A 308 20.21 -55.74 13.63
CA PRO A 308 20.70 -54.69 12.74
C PRO A 308 20.07 -53.34 13.07
N THR A 309 20.85 -52.27 13.09
CA THR A 309 20.32 -50.90 13.26
C THR A 309 19.66 -50.40 11.97
N ILE A 310 18.66 -49.52 12.05
CA ILE A 310 17.96 -48.93 10.87
C ILE A 310 17.94 -47.40 10.96
N GLU A 311 18.41 -46.75 9.90
CA GLU A 311 18.29 -45.32 9.66
C GLU A 311 17.36 -45.06 8.45
N VAL A 312 16.53 -44.01 8.52
CA VAL A 312 15.65 -43.60 7.43
C VAL A 312 15.71 -42.08 7.26
N ILE A 313 16.04 -41.62 6.05
CA ILE A 313 16.19 -40.20 5.70
C ILE A 313 15.32 -39.83 4.50
N GLY A 314 14.98 -38.54 4.36
CA GLY A 314 14.16 -38.02 3.26
C GLY A 314 12.69 -37.75 3.61
N ASN A 315 12.28 -37.90 4.88
CA ASN A 315 10.95 -37.49 5.31
C ASN A 315 10.80 -35.96 5.24
N THR A 316 9.66 -35.46 4.76
CA THR A 316 9.41 -34.02 4.61
C THR A 316 8.86 -33.42 5.90
N THR A 317 9.31 -32.22 6.24
CA THR A 317 8.77 -31.40 7.34
C THR A 317 7.79 -30.33 6.87
N ASN A 318 7.74 -30.07 5.56
CA ASN A 318 6.83 -29.11 4.93
C ASN A 318 5.75 -29.84 4.11
N TRP A 319 4.58 -29.22 3.98
CA TRP A 319 3.52 -29.67 3.08
C TRP A 319 4.02 -29.78 1.63
N THR A 320 3.61 -30.83 0.93
CA THR A 320 3.94 -31.03 -0.49
C THR A 320 2.84 -31.78 -1.25
N ASN A 321 2.66 -31.43 -2.52
CA ASN A 321 1.81 -32.16 -3.46
C ASN A 321 2.53 -33.23 -4.29
N LYS A 322 3.78 -33.53 -3.94
CA LYS A 322 4.60 -34.55 -4.59
C LYS A 322 4.69 -35.82 -3.74
N ASP A 323 5.11 -36.92 -4.36
CA ASP A 323 5.47 -38.14 -3.63
C ASP A 323 6.73 -37.89 -2.78
N VAL A 324 6.77 -38.46 -1.57
CA VAL A 324 7.91 -38.38 -0.64
C VAL A 324 8.79 -39.62 -0.82
N VAL A 325 10.09 -39.47 -1.02
CA VAL A 325 11.02 -40.59 -1.19
C VAL A 325 11.86 -40.77 0.06
N LEU A 326 11.67 -41.91 0.74
CA LEU A 326 12.51 -42.30 1.88
C LEU A 326 13.66 -43.18 1.39
N ASN A 327 14.87 -42.87 1.84
CA ASN A 327 16.04 -43.72 1.69
C ASN A 327 16.26 -44.42 3.03
N VAL A 328 16.36 -45.74 3.01
CA VAL A 328 16.57 -46.57 4.21
C VAL A 328 17.92 -47.27 4.11
N SER A 329 18.66 -47.26 5.22
CA SER A 329 19.90 -47.99 5.38
C SER A 329 19.90 -48.76 6.70
N ALA A 330 20.51 -49.95 6.69
CA ALA A 330 20.71 -50.75 7.89
C ALA A 330 22.20 -51.06 8.08
N ASN A 331 22.63 -51.18 9.34
CA ASN A 331 24.03 -51.47 9.67
C ASN A 331 24.14 -52.49 10.79
N ASP A 332 25.10 -53.40 10.65
CA ASP A 332 25.23 -54.60 11.48
C ASP A 332 26.68 -55.14 11.50
N ASN A 333 27.12 -55.64 12.65
CA ASN A 333 28.50 -56.11 12.86
C ASN A 333 28.80 -57.42 12.11
N ASN A 334 27.80 -58.25 11.82
CA ASN A 334 27.90 -59.54 11.12
C ASN A 334 27.13 -59.56 9.78
N LYS A 335 27.01 -58.39 9.14
CA LYS A 335 26.47 -58.15 7.79
C LYS A 335 24.94 -58.35 7.66
N VAL A 336 24.28 -57.24 7.34
CA VAL A 336 22.87 -57.17 6.95
C VAL A 336 22.60 -58.08 5.74
N LYS A 337 21.52 -58.86 5.82
CA LYS A 337 21.05 -59.78 4.78
C LYS A 337 20.02 -59.11 3.87
N SER A 338 19.02 -58.45 4.45
CA SER A 338 17.98 -57.75 3.68
C SER A 338 17.21 -56.70 4.46
N ILE A 339 16.53 -55.81 3.71
CA ILE A 339 15.55 -54.85 4.22
C ILE A 339 14.20 -55.14 3.56
N THR A 340 13.16 -55.34 4.37
CA THR A 340 11.76 -55.39 3.93
C THR A 340 11.16 -53.99 3.98
N LEU A 341 10.64 -53.54 2.85
CA LEU A 341 9.97 -52.26 2.67
C LEU A 341 8.48 -52.32 3.10
N PRO A 342 7.79 -51.18 3.27
CA PRO A 342 6.41 -51.15 3.78
C PRO A 342 5.35 -51.85 2.90
N ASP A 343 5.64 -52.11 1.64
CA ASP A 343 4.79 -52.88 0.71
C ASP A 343 5.04 -54.40 0.77
N GLY A 344 6.00 -54.85 1.58
CA GLY A 344 6.43 -56.24 1.68
C GLY A 344 7.55 -56.62 0.69
N THR A 345 8.02 -55.70 -0.15
CA THR A 345 9.17 -55.93 -1.04
C THR A 345 10.45 -56.13 -0.22
N VAL A 346 11.18 -57.22 -0.49
CA VAL A 346 12.46 -57.52 0.17
C VAL A 346 13.61 -57.11 -0.74
N VAL A 347 14.43 -56.16 -0.27
CA VAL A 347 15.67 -55.73 -0.92
C VAL A 347 16.82 -56.48 -0.28
N ASN A 348 17.61 -57.21 -1.07
CA ASN A 348 18.81 -57.89 -0.60
C ASN A 348 19.95 -56.87 -0.43
N GLY A 349 20.62 -56.87 0.73
CA GLY A 349 21.66 -55.89 1.07
C GLY A 349 21.24 -54.89 2.16
N ASP A 350 22.05 -53.84 2.32
CA ASP A 350 22.05 -52.89 3.43
C ASP A 350 21.29 -51.58 3.16
N LYS A 351 20.78 -51.38 1.94
CA LYS A 351 20.16 -50.12 1.49
C LYS A 351 18.94 -50.34 0.60
N GLY A 352 17.97 -49.44 0.68
CA GLY A 352 16.80 -49.41 -0.18
C GLY A 352 16.15 -48.03 -0.27
N THR A 353 15.19 -47.87 -1.18
CA THR A 353 14.39 -46.64 -1.31
C THR A 353 12.91 -46.99 -1.40
N PHE A 354 12.04 -46.12 -0.88
CA PHE A 354 10.59 -46.31 -0.90
C PHE A 354 9.85 -44.99 -1.16
N THR A 355 8.91 -45.01 -2.11
CA THR A 355 8.16 -43.83 -2.53
C THR A 355 6.76 -43.83 -1.93
N ILE A 356 6.50 -42.84 -1.09
CA ILE A 356 5.26 -42.64 -0.34
C ILE A 356 4.34 -41.68 -1.09
N LYS A 357 3.12 -42.13 -1.36
CA LYS A 357 2.12 -41.40 -2.16
C LYS A 357 1.01 -40.75 -1.33
N ASN A 358 0.78 -41.22 -0.11
CA ASN A 358 -0.30 -40.84 0.79
C ASN A 358 0.26 -40.64 2.21
N ASN A 359 -0.47 -39.95 3.08
CA ASN A 359 -0.11 -39.89 4.49
C ASN A 359 -0.34 -41.25 5.19
N GLY A 360 0.51 -41.60 6.15
CA GLY A 360 0.45 -42.87 6.86
C GLY A 360 1.68 -43.19 7.70
N THR A 361 1.64 -44.35 8.36
CA THR A 361 2.78 -44.92 9.10
C THR A 361 3.40 -46.05 8.28
N TYR A 362 4.71 -45.95 8.04
CA TYR A 362 5.46 -46.82 7.13
C TYR A 362 6.50 -47.63 7.91
N LYS A 363 6.42 -48.95 7.77
CA LYS A 363 7.21 -49.92 8.54
C LYS A 363 8.32 -50.54 7.71
N PHE A 364 9.54 -50.44 8.21
CA PHE A 364 10.75 -51.05 7.64
C PHE A 364 11.26 -52.14 8.59
N ILE A 365 11.73 -53.26 8.03
CA ILE A 365 12.29 -54.38 8.81
C ILE A 365 13.64 -54.76 8.22
N ALA A 366 14.72 -54.74 9.02
CA ALA A 366 16.02 -55.26 8.61
C ALA A 366 16.25 -56.63 9.24
N GLU A 367 16.89 -57.53 8.49
CA GLU A 367 17.30 -58.87 8.93
C GLU A 367 18.80 -59.04 8.67
N ASP A 368 19.53 -59.60 9.64
CA ASP A 368 20.96 -59.92 9.50
C ASP A 368 21.18 -61.34 8.92
N SER A 369 22.43 -61.78 8.87
CA SER A 369 22.78 -63.13 8.40
C SER A 369 22.46 -64.25 9.42
N ALA A 370 22.24 -63.92 10.69
CA ALA A 370 21.90 -64.84 11.78
C ALA A 370 20.39 -65.05 11.99
N GLY A 371 19.56 -64.16 11.44
CA GLY A 371 18.10 -64.13 11.58
C GLY A 371 17.56 -63.11 12.60
N ASN A 372 18.41 -62.29 13.24
CA ASN A 372 17.94 -61.21 14.12
C ASN A 372 17.26 -60.12 13.31
N LYS A 373 16.25 -59.46 13.88
CA LYS A 373 15.44 -58.47 13.18
C LYS A 373 15.19 -57.21 14.00
N THR A 374 15.29 -56.07 13.32
CA THR A 374 14.87 -54.77 13.84
C THR A 374 13.70 -54.24 13.03
N THR A 375 12.78 -53.55 13.67
CA THR A 375 11.66 -52.84 13.04
C THR A 375 11.77 -51.35 13.31
N LYS A 376 11.59 -50.52 12.28
CA LYS A 376 11.51 -49.07 12.39
C LYS A 376 10.24 -48.57 11.71
N GLU A 377 9.50 -47.70 12.38
CA GLU A 377 8.31 -47.04 11.82
C GLU A 377 8.59 -45.55 11.62
N ILE A 378 8.09 -45.01 10.51
CA ILE A 378 8.21 -43.60 10.11
C ILE A 378 6.80 -43.09 9.76
N VAL A 379 6.41 -41.95 10.35
CA VAL A 379 5.15 -41.27 10.04
C VAL A 379 5.40 -40.22 8.96
N VAL A 380 4.56 -40.22 7.92
CA VAL A 380 4.50 -39.17 6.91
C VAL A 380 3.10 -38.57 6.92
N ASP A 381 2.98 -37.30 7.26
CA ASP A 381 1.70 -36.60 7.53
C ASP A 381 1.59 -35.24 6.81
N LYS A 382 2.46 -34.99 5.83
CA LYS A 382 2.61 -33.71 5.12
C LYS A 382 2.49 -33.81 3.60
N ILE A 383 1.82 -34.83 3.08
CA ILE A 383 1.43 -34.92 1.67
C ILE A 383 -0.01 -34.42 1.54
N ASP A 384 -0.25 -33.47 0.63
CA ASP A 384 -1.58 -33.01 0.26
C ASP A 384 -1.66 -32.78 -1.25
N LYS A 385 -2.61 -33.46 -1.88
CA LYS A 385 -2.84 -33.50 -3.33
C LYS A 385 -4.28 -33.11 -3.70
N GLU A 386 -5.09 -32.73 -2.71
CA GLU A 386 -6.44 -32.27 -2.97
C GLU A 386 -6.38 -30.84 -3.51
N LEU A 387 -7.32 -30.49 -4.40
CA LEU A 387 -7.38 -29.12 -4.90
C LEU A 387 -8.20 -28.27 -3.93
N PRO A 388 -7.71 -27.08 -3.53
CA PRO A 388 -8.47 -26.21 -2.65
C PRO A 388 -9.75 -25.74 -3.34
N THR A 389 -10.85 -25.68 -2.58
CA THR A 389 -12.17 -25.26 -3.08
C THR A 389 -12.32 -23.74 -3.08
N LEU A 390 -12.94 -23.22 -4.14
CA LEU A 390 -13.13 -21.78 -4.36
C LEU A 390 -14.57 -21.49 -4.78
N ASN A 391 -15.28 -20.64 -4.04
CA ASN A 391 -16.58 -20.09 -4.45
C ASN A 391 -16.54 -18.55 -4.44
N LEU A 392 -17.18 -17.94 -5.43
CA LEU A 392 -17.19 -16.50 -5.65
C LEU A 392 -18.63 -15.99 -5.68
N SER A 393 -18.87 -14.79 -5.15
CA SER A 393 -20.15 -14.07 -5.26
C SER A 393 -19.93 -12.57 -5.19
N THR A 394 -20.89 -11.77 -5.66
CA THR A 394 -20.86 -10.30 -5.55
C THR A 394 -21.66 -9.82 -4.33
N SER A 395 -21.29 -8.67 -3.78
CA SER A 395 -22.03 -7.99 -2.70
C SER A 395 -23.39 -7.43 -3.12
N ILE A 396 -23.63 -7.25 -4.43
CA ILE A 396 -24.90 -6.79 -5.00
C ILE A 396 -25.34 -7.67 -6.17
N ALA A 397 -26.64 -7.64 -6.48
CA ALA A 397 -27.23 -8.30 -7.65
C ALA A 397 -27.70 -7.31 -8.75
N GLY A 398 -27.95 -6.04 -8.39
CA GLY A 398 -28.39 -4.98 -9.29
C GLY A 398 -27.25 -4.11 -9.83
N SER A 399 -27.60 -3.00 -10.49
CA SER A 399 -26.66 -1.95 -10.89
C SER A 399 -26.27 -1.07 -9.70
N THR A 400 -25.10 -0.44 -9.77
CA THR A 400 -24.64 0.51 -8.74
C THR A 400 -23.67 1.55 -9.30
N ASN A 401 -23.69 2.74 -8.72
CA ASN A 401 -22.64 3.75 -8.86
C ASN A 401 -21.50 3.62 -7.84
N GLY A 402 -21.66 2.73 -6.87
CA GLY A 402 -20.65 2.41 -5.88
C GLY A 402 -19.54 1.49 -6.42
N ASN A 403 -18.77 0.94 -5.48
CA ASN A 403 -17.86 -0.16 -5.74
C ASN A 403 -18.57 -1.49 -5.46
N VAL A 404 -18.20 -2.54 -6.18
CA VAL A 404 -18.71 -3.90 -5.96
C VAL A 404 -17.63 -4.71 -5.28
N ASP A 405 -18.02 -5.49 -4.29
CA ASP A 405 -17.14 -6.45 -3.63
C ASP A 405 -17.32 -7.86 -4.21
N ILE A 406 -16.21 -8.50 -4.56
CA ILE A 406 -16.08 -9.94 -4.81
C ILE A 406 -15.84 -10.62 -3.46
N ASN A 407 -16.82 -11.38 -2.98
CA ASN A 407 -16.73 -12.22 -1.79
C ASN A 407 -16.14 -13.59 -2.19
N ILE A 408 -15.09 -14.01 -1.48
CA ILE A 408 -14.25 -15.16 -1.82
C ILE A 408 -14.33 -16.17 -0.68
N ASP A 409 -15.06 -17.26 -0.90
CA ASP A 409 -15.09 -18.41 0.01
C ASP A 409 -14.07 -19.46 -0.48
N ALA A 410 -12.87 -19.39 0.09
CA ALA A 410 -11.76 -20.31 -0.19
C ALA A 410 -11.56 -21.25 0.99
N LYS A 411 -11.58 -22.56 0.74
CA LYS A 411 -11.36 -23.59 1.76
C LYS A 411 -10.49 -24.71 1.23
N ASP A 412 -9.54 -25.13 2.04
CA ASP A 412 -8.79 -26.38 1.88
C ASP A 412 -8.96 -27.24 3.13
N THR A 413 -8.96 -28.57 2.98
CA THR A 413 -9.30 -29.49 4.09
C THR A 413 -8.10 -30.13 4.79
N LEU A 414 -6.89 -30.05 4.20
CA LEU A 414 -5.74 -30.82 4.65
C LEU A 414 -4.51 -29.94 4.94
N SER A 415 -3.94 -29.26 3.94
CA SER A 415 -2.80 -28.35 4.15
C SER A 415 -3.20 -26.92 4.50
N GLY A 416 -4.44 -26.51 4.18
CA GLY A 416 -4.98 -25.17 4.42
C GLY A 416 -4.61 -24.16 3.34
N VAL A 417 -5.42 -23.11 3.19
CA VAL A 417 -5.19 -22.04 2.21
C VAL A 417 -3.95 -21.21 2.61
N LYS A 418 -3.03 -21.02 1.65
CA LYS A 418 -1.79 -20.25 1.81
C LYS A 418 -1.90 -18.84 1.25
N GLU A 419 -2.50 -18.71 0.07
CA GLU A 419 -2.52 -17.45 -0.69
C GLU A 419 -3.82 -17.34 -1.50
N ILE A 420 -4.36 -16.13 -1.56
CA ILE A 420 -5.47 -15.75 -2.46
C ILE A 420 -4.97 -14.59 -3.32
N LYS A 421 -5.11 -14.71 -4.63
CA LYS A 421 -4.78 -13.68 -5.63
C LYS A 421 -6.03 -13.28 -6.41
N VAL A 422 -6.14 -11.99 -6.74
CA VAL A 422 -7.11 -11.49 -7.71
C VAL A 422 -6.35 -10.69 -8.77
N ASN A 423 -6.43 -11.11 -10.04
CA ASN A 423 -5.63 -10.56 -11.15
C ASN A 423 -4.14 -10.38 -10.73
N ASP A 424 -3.50 -11.50 -10.37
CA ASP A 424 -2.13 -11.63 -9.86
C ASP A 424 -1.79 -10.90 -8.54
N THR A 425 -2.67 -10.04 -8.04
CA THR A 425 -2.48 -9.28 -6.80
C THR A 425 -2.85 -10.12 -5.59
N VAL A 426 -1.90 -10.33 -4.67
CA VAL A 426 -2.15 -11.03 -3.40
C VAL A 426 -3.03 -10.18 -2.48
N ILE A 427 -4.10 -10.78 -1.95
CA ILE A 427 -5.03 -10.11 -1.04
C ILE A 427 -4.97 -10.71 0.37
N THR A 428 -5.48 -9.96 1.35
CA THR A 428 -5.66 -10.46 2.73
C THR A 428 -7.14 -10.41 3.10
N GLY A 429 -7.66 -11.53 3.62
CA GLY A 429 -9.09 -11.70 3.90
C GLY A 429 -9.86 -12.38 2.77
N ASN A 430 -11.19 -12.35 2.88
CA ASN A 430 -12.15 -13.10 2.05
C ASN A 430 -12.94 -12.19 1.08
N LYS A 431 -12.39 -11.02 0.74
CA LYS A 431 -13.12 -9.94 0.08
C LYS A 431 -12.20 -9.07 -0.77
N TYR A 432 -12.61 -8.73 -1.99
CA TYR A 432 -11.88 -7.82 -2.88
C TYR A 432 -12.82 -6.79 -3.50
N THR A 433 -12.58 -5.51 -3.24
CA THR A 433 -13.42 -4.40 -3.71
C THR A 433 -12.93 -3.88 -5.06
N VAL A 434 -13.84 -3.79 -6.04
CA VAL A 434 -13.57 -3.31 -7.40
C VAL A 434 -14.44 -2.09 -7.74
N SER A 435 -13.87 -1.17 -8.52
CA SER A 435 -14.49 0.12 -8.86
C SER A 435 -14.81 0.29 -10.35
N THR A 436 -14.55 -0.75 -11.15
CA THR A 436 -14.65 -0.78 -12.63
C THR A 436 -15.25 -2.10 -13.08
N ASN A 437 -15.97 -2.10 -14.20
CA ASN A 437 -16.38 -3.34 -14.86
C ASN A 437 -15.17 -4.07 -15.46
N GLY A 438 -15.26 -5.39 -15.55
CA GLY A 438 -14.22 -6.27 -16.09
C GLY A 438 -14.35 -7.70 -15.59
N THR A 439 -13.58 -8.60 -16.20
CA THR A 439 -13.39 -9.98 -15.73
C THR A 439 -12.28 -10.01 -14.69
N TYR A 440 -12.54 -10.63 -13.54
CA TYR A 440 -11.58 -10.81 -12.46
C TYR A 440 -11.30 -12.30 -12.26
N ILE A 441 -10.03 -12.68 -12.32
CA ILE A 441 -9.55 -14.04 -12.08
C ILE A 441 -9.10 -14.13 -10.63
N VAL A 442 -9.76 -14.98 -9.86
CA VAL A 442 -9.35 -15.32 -8.49
C VAL A 442 -8.60 -16.66 -8.53
N GLU A 443 -7.34 -16.66 -8.13
CA GLU A 443 -6.53 -17.87 -7.92
C GLU A 443 -6.33 -18.08 -6.42
N ILE A 444 -6.46 -19.32 -5.96
CA ILE A 444 -6.07 -19.73 -4.61
C ILE A 444 -4.98 -20.79 -4.67
N THR A 445 -4.03 -20.70 -3.75
CA THR A 445 -2.95 -21.68 -3.55
C THR A 445 -3.02 -22.19 -2.10
N ASP A 446 -2.87 -23.50 -1.90
CA ASP A 446 -2.78 -24.12 -0.57
C ASP A 446 -1.33 -24.16 -0.03
N ASN A 447 -1.11 -24.75 1.14
CA ASN A 447 0.24 -24.85 1.72
C ASN A 447 1.13 -25.92 1.05
N ALA A 448 0.55 -26.88 0.33
CA ALA A 448 1.26 -27.92 -0.42
C ALA A 448 1.69 -27.50 -1.85
N GLY A 449 1.12 -26.42 -2.37
CA GLY A 449 1.35 -25.88 -3.71
C GLY A 449 0.26 -26.24 -4.75
N ASN A 450 -0.87 -26.80 -4.35
CA ASN A 450 -2.01 -27.03 -5.23
C ASN A 450 -2.75 -25.70 -5.50
N LYS A 451 -3.33 -25.58 -6.70
CA LYS A 451 -3.93 -24.35 -7.19
C LYS A 451 -5.30 -24.57 -7.79
N THR A 452 -6.20 -23.63 -7.54
CA THR A 452 -7.53 -23.55 -8.14
C THR A 452 -7.80 -22.11 -8.57
N SER A 453 -8.34 -21.90 -9.77
CA SER A 453 -8.75 -20.57 -10.24
C SER A 453 -10.20 -20.56 -10.73
N LYS A 454 -10.87 -19.42 -10.56
CA LYS A 454 -12.20 -19.12 -11.12
C LYS A 454 -12.24 -17.66 -11.59
N GLN A 455 -12.96 -17.41 -12.67
CA GLN A 455 -13.28 -16.06 -13.14
C GLN A 455 -14.64 -15.60 -12.60
N ILE A 456 -14.79 -14.29 -12.41
CA ILE A 456 -16.07 -13.63 -12.14
C ILE A 456 -16.15 -12.32 -12.95
N ASP A 457 -17.26 -12.11 -13.63
CA ASP A 457 -17.50 -10.92 -14.44
C ASP A 457 -18.26 -9.86 -13.65
N ILE A 458 -17.74 -8.65 -13.64
CA ILE A 458 -18.36 -7.47 -13.04
C ILE A 458 -18.79 -6.55 -14.19
N SER A 459 -20.09 -6.41 -14.39
CA SER A 459 -20.69 -5.69 -15.54
C SER A 459 -21.76 -4.68 -15.14
N LYS A 460 -21.96 -4.46 -13.84
CA LYS A 460 -23.08 -3.69 -13.27
C LYS A 460 -22.63 -2.47 -12.45
N ILE A 461 -21.38 -2.05 -12.59
CA ILE A 461 -20.94 -0.74 -12.11
C ILE A 461 -21.20 0.27 -13.22
N ASP A 462 -22.04 1.26 -12.97
CA ASP A 462 -22.23 2.39 -13.88
C ASP A 462 -22.08 3.71 -13.11
N LYS A 463 -21.28 4.61 -13.69
CA LYS A 463 -20.87 5.90 -13.12
C LYS A 463 -21.06 7.04 -14.12
N GLU A 464 -21.67 6.76 -15.27
CA GLU A 464 -22.08 7.81 -16.19
C GLU A 464 -23.29 8.55 -15.59
N LEU A 465 -23.49 9.81 -15.98
CA LEU A 465 -24.61 10.61 -15.47
C LEU A 465 -25.73 10.61 -16.51
N PRO A 466 -27.00 10.42 -16.10
CA PRO A 466 -28.12 10.39 -17.04
C PRO A 466 -28.26 11.76 -17.71
N THR A 467 -28.48 11.77 -19.02
CA THR A 467 -28.66 13.01 -19.78
C THR A 467 -30.13 13.48 -19.73
N ILE A 468 -30.34 14.80 -19.71
CA ILE A 468 -31.67 15.42 -19.59
C ILE A 468 -31.86 16.44 -20.72
N ALA A 469 -32.87 16.21 -21.57
CA ALA A 469 -33.38 17.18 -22.52
C ALA A 469 -34.75 17.68 -22.07
N VAL A 470 -35.00 18.98 -22.22
CA VAL A 470 -36.32 19.59 -21.97
C VAL A 470 -36.69 20.49 -23.14
N SER A 471 -37.91 20.35 -23.64
CA SER A 471 -38.48 21.17 -24.73
C SER A 471 -39.86 21.72 -24.34
N GLY A 472 -40.43 22.61 -25.18
CA GLY A 472 -41.74 23.22 -24.92
C GLY A 472 -41.71 24.56 -24.17
N ASN A 473 -40.54 25.09 -23.83
CA ASN A 473 -40.41 26.46 -23.29
C ASN A 473 -40.84 27.49 -24.35
N PRO A 474 -41.81 28.39 -24.07
CA PRO A 474 -42.35 29.32 -25.07
C PRO A 474 -41.31 30.30 -25.62
N THR A 475 -41.32 30.49 -26.94
CA THR A 475 -40.53 31.53 -27.62
C THR A 475 -41.28 32.86 -27.74
N GLU A 476 -42.62 32.85 -27.68
CA GLU A 476 -43.50 34.02 -27.71
C GLU A 476 -44.36 34.10 -26.45
N TRP A 477 -44.92 35.28 -26.16
CA TRP A 477 -45.83 35.48 -25.03
C TRP A 477 -47.09 34.62 -25.17
N THR A 478 -47.59 34.08 -24.06
CA THR A 478 -48.81 33.28 -24.04
C THR A 478 -49.57 33.38 -22.72
N ASN A 479 -50.90 33.37 -22.80
CA ASN A 479 -51.80 33.23 -21.66
C ASN A 479 -52.22 31.79 -21.35
N ASN A 480 -51.78 30.83 -22.16
CA ASN A 480 -52.04 29.41 -21.94
C ASN A 480 -51.01 28.81 -20.98
N ASN A 481 -51.35 27.65 -20.41
CA ASN A 481 -50.38 26.87 -19.65
C ASN A 481 -49.31 26.31 -20.59
N VAL A 482 -48.06 26.36 -20.17
CA VAL A 482 -46.91 25.83 -20.92
C VAL A 482 -46.70 24.37 -20.52
N VAL A 483 -46.42 23.49 -21.47
CA VAL A 483 -46.06 22.10 -21.19
C VAL A 483 -44.58 21.89 -21.48
N LEU A 484 -43.78 21.73 -20.43
CA LEU A 484 -42.39 21.31 -20.55
C LEU A 484 -42.36 19.80 -20.73
N ASN A 485 -41.76 19.33 -21.83
CA ASN A 485 -41.63 17.93 -22.17
C ASN A 485 -40.20 17.50 -21.80
N ILE A 486 -40.06 16.57 -20.86
CA ILE A 486 -38.76 16.08 -20.37
C ILE A 486 -38.48 14.73 -21.01
N THR A 487 -37.30 14.57 -21.58
CA THR A 487 -36.77 13.28 -22.06
C THR A 487 -35.40 13.05 -21.45
N ALA A 488 -35.27 11.95 -20.75
CA ALA A 488 -34.03 11.48 -20.14
C ALA A 488 -33.44 10.32 -20.95
N LYS A 489 -32.12 10.17 -20.94
CA LYS A 489 -31.43 9.01 -21.53
C LYS A 489 -30.20 8.64 -20.72
N ASP A 490 -29.98 7.35 -20.59
CA ASP A 490 -28.88 6.76 -19.84
C ASP A 490 -28.39 5.45 -20.51
N ASN A 491 -27.19 4.98 -20.17
CA ASN A 491 -26.57 3.79 -20.77
C ASN A 491 -27.17 2.45 -20.27
N ILE A 492 -27.67 2.38 -19.03
CA ILE A 492 -28.31 1.21 -18.41
C ILE A 492 -29.80 1.41 -18.19
N GLY A 493 -30.27 2.66 -18.18
CA GLY A 493 -31.69 3.01 -18.18
C GLY A 493 -32.05 4.06 -17.12
N VAL A 494 -33.10 4.82 -17.42
CA VAL A 494 -33.63 5.84 -16.51
C VAL A 494 -34.65 5.20 -15.58
N LYS A 495 -34.38 5.28 -14.27
CA LYS A 495 -35.24 4.76 -13.21
C LYS A 495 -36.39 5.70 -12.92
N ALA A 496 -36.11 7.01 -12.77
CA ALA A 496 -37.14 8.01 -12.54
C ALA A 496 -36.73 9.46 -12.85
N ILE A 497 -37.74 10.27 -13.18
CA ILE A 497 -37.67 11.73 -13.26
C ILE A 497 -38.43 12.32 -12.07
N THR A 498 -37.77 13.15 -11.26
CA THR A 498 -38.41 13.99 -10.24
C THR A 498 -38.70 15.35 -10.83
N LEU A 499 -39.96 15.76 -10.75
CA LEU A 499 -40.50 17.02 -11.26
C LEU A 499 -40.38 18.15 -10.21
N PRO A 500 -40.55 19.43 -10.62
CA PRO A 500 -40.40 20.59 -9.72
C PRO A 500 -41.37 20.62 -8.52
N ASP A 501 -42.52 19.94 -8.63
CA ASP A 501 -43.51 19.74 -7.56
C ASP A 501 -43.13 18.60 -6.58
N GLY A 502 -41.99 17.95 -6.79
CA GLY A 502 -41.53 16.78 -6.03
C GLY A 502 -42.14 15.45 -6.47
N LYS A 503 -43.01 15.44 -7.49
CA LYS A 503 -43.60 14.21 -8.03
C LYS A 503 -42.54 13.39 -8.76
N VAL A 504 -42.50 12.09 -8.48
CA VAL A 504 -41.60 11.13 -9.13
C VAL A 504 -42.36 10.38 -10.24
N VAL A 505 -41.77 10.32 -11.43
CA VAL A 505 -42.29 9.63 -12.61
C VAL A 505 -41.29 8.54 -13.00
N ASN A 506 -41.70 7.27 -12.89
CA ASN A 506 -40.85 6.11 -13.20
C ASN A 506 -40.86 5.82 -14.71
N SER A 507 -40.26 6.72 -15.50
CA SER A 507 -40.15 6.63 -16.96
C SER A 507 -38.97 7.49 -17.45
N ASP A 508 -38.49 7.21 -18.66
CA ASP A 508 -37.55 8.05 -19.42
C ASP A 508 -38.18 9.37 -19.90
N LYS A 509 -39.50 9.54 -19.76
CA LYS A 509 -40.24 10.74 -20.19
C LYS A 509 -41.23 11.20 -19.13
N ALA A 510 -41.39 12.51 -19.05
CA ALA A 510 -42.40 13.14 -18.21
C ALA A 510 -42.81 14.49 -18.79
N ASP A 511 -44.06 14.89 -18.56
CA ASP A 511 -44.55 16.22 -18.91
C ASP A 511 -44.81 17.01 -17.63
N PHE A 512 -44.48 18.29 -17.63
CA PHE A 512 -44.72 19.20 -16.51
C PHE A 512 -45.44 20.47 -16.98
N ILE A 513 -46.59 20.75 -16.38
CA ILE A 513 -47.42 21.91 -16.72
C ILE A 513 -46.98 23.11 -15.88
N VAL A 514 -46.53 24.15 -16.57
CA VAL A 514 -46.07 25.43 -16.02
C VAL A 514 -47.16 26.47 -16.21
N ASN A 515 -47.58 27.08 -15.10
CA ASN A 515 -48.69 28.05 -15.07
C ASN A 515 -48.23 29.50 -14.89
N GLU A 516 -46.99 29.71 -14.46
CA GLU A 516 -46.40 30.98 -14.01
C GLU A 516 -44.92 31.06 -14.42
N ASN A 517 -44.37 32.26 -14.54
CA ASN A 517 -42.94 32.46 -14.83
C ASN A 517 -42.06 32.05 -13.64
N GLY A 518 -40.91 31.44 -13.90
CA GLY A 518 -40.01 30.97 -12.84
C GLY A 518 -38.94 29.98 -13.33
N THR A 519 -38.15 29.48 -12.38
CA THR A 519 -37.11 28.47 -12.61
C THR A 519 -37.60 27.09 -12.17
N TYR A 520 -37.66 26.15 -13.10
CA TYR A 520 -38.18 24.81 -12.90
C TYR A 520 -37.04 23.78 -12.92
N LYS A 521 -36.93 22.99 -11.84
CA LYS A 521 -35.85 22.04 -11.60
C LYS A 521 -36.30 20.61 -11.80
N PHE A 522 -35.61 19.90 -12.68
CA PHE A 522 -35.80 18.48 -12.96
C PHE A 522 -34.60 17.69 -12.45
N ILE A 523 -34.84 16.58 -11.76
CA ILE A 523 -33.80 15.67 -11.28
C ILE A 523 -34.06 14.31 -11.90
N VAL A 524 -33.06 13.72 -12.54
CA VAL A 524 -33.17 12.38 -13.16
C VAL A 524 -32.26 11.42 -12.43
N GLU A 525 -32.79 10.25 -12.09
CA GLU A 525 -32.09 9.13 -11.46
C GLU A 525 -32.08 7.93 -12.43
N ASP A 526 -30.92 7.31 -12.63
CA ASP A 526 -30.76 6.06 -13.39
C ASP A 526 -30.92 4.80 -12.51
N GLU A 527 -30.79 3.62 -13.12
CA GLU A 527 -30.88 2.33 -12.43
C GLU A 527 -29.69 2.00 -11.51
N ALA A 528 -28.55 2.69 -11.64
CA ALA A 528 -27.38 2.60 -10.73
C ALA A 528 -27.46 3.59 -9.56
N GLY A 529 -28.36 4.58 -9.63
CA GLY A 529 -28.57 5.65 -8.67
C GLY A 529 -27.74 6.92 -8.93
N ASN A 530 -27.11 7.11 -10.09
CA ASN A 530 -26.53 8.42 -10.40
C ASN A 530 -27.64 9.45 -10.67
N LYS A 531 -27.32 10.73 -10.46
CA LYS A 531 -28.31 11.81 -10.52
C LYS A 531 -27.81 13.00 -11.31
N SER A 532 -28.63 13.41 -12.28
CA SER A 532 -28.45 14.66 -13.01
C SER A 532 -29.51 15.68 -12.64
N ILE A 533 -29.18 16.96 -12.79
CA ILE A 533 -30.06 18.08 -12.49
C ILE A 533 -30.09 19.01 -13.72
N LYS A 534 -31.29 19.41 -14.14
CA LYS A 534 -31.50 20.42 -15.18
C LYS A 534 -32.49 21.46 -14.69
N GLU A 535 -32.12 22.73 -14.80
CA GLU A 535 -32.99 23.86 -14.50
C GLU A 535 -33.38 24.57 -15.82
N ILE A 536 -34.65 24.95 -15.92
CA ILE A 536 -35.25 25.63 -17.08
C ILE A 536 -35.96 26.88 -16.58
N VAL A 537 -35.62 28.04 -17.14
CA VAL A 537 -36.27 29.32 -16.83
C VAL A 537 -37.37 29.59 -17.84
N VAL A 538 -38.59 29.83 -17.38
CA VAL A 538 -39.76 30.20 -18.19
C VAL A 538 -40.11 31.66 -17.85
N THR A 539 -40.19 32.52 -18.86
CA THR A 539 -40.34 33.98 -18.69
C THR A 539 -41.42 34.63 -19.57
N LYS A 540 -42.12 33.85 -20.40
CA LYS A 540 -43.08 34.35 -21.41
C LYS A 540 -44.53 33.90 -21.18
N ILE A 541 -44.93 33.67 -19.93
CA ILE A 541 -46.33 33.47 -19.56
C ILE A 541 -46.89 34.76 -18.99
N ASP A 542 -48.03 35.20 -19.49
CA ASP A 542 -48.77 36.35 -18.96
C ASP A 542 -50.27 36.07 -19.03
N LYS A 543 -50.95 36.22 -17.89
CA LYS A 543 -52.38 35.95 -17.70
C LYS A 543 -53.09 37.14 -17.06
N GLU A 544 -52.40 38.27 -16.89
CA GLU A 544 -53.02 39.49 -16.39
C GLU A 544 -53.88 40.11 -17.49
N LEU A 545 -54.96 40.80 -17.12
CA LEU A 545 -55.79 41.50 -18.11
C LEU A 545 -55.23 42.92 -18.29
N PRO A 546 -54.93 43.36 -19.53
CA PRO A 546 -54.45 44.71 -19.78
C PRO A 546 -55.45 45.76 -19.30
N LEU A 547 -54.95 46.87 -18.77
CA LEU A 547 -55.76 47.98 -18.25
C LEU A 547 -56.06 48.99 -19.37
N ILE A 548 -57.29 49.53 -19.39
CA ILE A 548 -57.74 50.49 -20.40
C ILE A 548 -58.55 51.64 -19.81
N ASN A 549 -58.23 52.86 -20.24
CA ASN A 549 -58.92 54.09 -19.84
C ASN A 549 -59.29 54.96 -21.04
N ILE A 550 -60.58 55.32 -21.12
CA ILE A 550 -61.14 56.21 -22.16
C ILE A 550 -61.26 57.61 -21.54
N ASN A 551 -60.77 58.63 -22.23
CA ASN A 551 -60.87 60.03 -21.83
C ASN A 551 -61.49 60.85 -22.97
N VAL A 552 -62.42 61.75 -22.64
CA VAL A 552 -63.07 62.64 -23.62
C VAL A 552 -63.05 64.07 -23.09
N LYS A 553 -62.48 64.99 -23.86
CA LYS A 553 -62.34 66.41 -23.51
C LYS A 553 -62.81 67.28 -24.67
N GLY A 554 -63.90 68.02 -24.48
CA GLY A 554 -64.60 68.66 -25.60
C GLY A 554 -65.10 67.59 -26.57
N ASN A 555 -64.81 67.75 -27.86
CA ASN A 555 -65.14 66.76 -28.90
C ASN A 555 -64.00 65.76 -29.21
N LYS A 556 -62.95 65.67 -28.38
CA LYS A 556 -61.77 64.82 -28.62
C LYS A 556 -61.70 63.67 -27.62
N MET A 557 -61.55 62.45 -28.12
CA MET A 557 -61.35 61.20 -27.37
C MET A 557 -59.88 60.76 -27.46
N THR A 558 -59.33 60.33 -26.32
CA THR A 558 -58.08 59.55 -26.25
C THR A 558 -58.29 58.28 -25.44
N ILE A 559 -57.49 57.26 -25.73
CA ILE A 559 -57.46 55.98 -25.02
C ILE A 559 -56.02 55.72 -24.56
N ASN A 560 -55.88 55.44 -23.27
CA ASN A 560 -54.62 54.97 -22.68
C ASN A 560 -54.79 53.50 -22.31
N ALA A 561 -53.85 52.66 -22.72
CA ALA A 561 -53.80 51.25 -22.38
C ALA A 561 -52.41 50.89 -21.84
N THR A 562 -52.35 50.04 -20.82
CA THR A 562 -51.11 49.60 -20.18
C THR A 562 -51.22 48.14 -19.77
N ASP A 563 -50.11 47.43 -19.83
CA ASP A 563 -49.96 46.08 -19.30
C ASP A 563 -48.64 45.97 -18.51
N ASN A 564 -48.59 45.06 -17.53
CA ASN A 564 -47.48 44.92 -16.59
C ASN A 564 -46.42 43.89 -16.99
N LEU A 565 -46.73 42.98 -17.92
CA LEU A 565 -45.91 41.79 -18.22
C LEU A 565 -45.59 41.67 -19.71
N SER A 566 -46.56 41.30 -20.55
CA SER A 566 -46.33 41.10 -21.99
C SER A 566 -46.34 42.40 -22.79
N GLY A 567 -46.99 43.44 -22.28
CA GLY A 567 -47.15 44.74 -22.94
C GLY A 567 -48.32 44.78 -23.93
N VAL A 568 -48.83 45.97 -24.24
CA VAL A 568 -49.98 46.13 -25.14
C VAL A 568 -49.62 45.83 -26.60
N LYS A 569 -50.41 44.97 -27.26
CA LYS A 569 -50.29 44.57 -28.67
C LYS A 569 -51.15 45.45 -29.57
N GLU A 570 -52.45 45.55 -29.26
CA GLU A 570 -53.41 46.33 -30.03
C GLU A 570 -54.51 46.96 -29.14
N VAL A 571 -55.00 48.12 -29.57
CA VAL A 571 -56.16 48.78 -28.99
C VAL A 571 -57.17 49.05 -30.10
N PHE A 572 -58.42 48.71 -29.85
CA PHE A 572 -59.56 48.94 -30.72
C PHE A 572 -60.60 49.79 -30.01
N TYR A 573 -61.38 50.55 -30.76
CA TYR A 573 -62.53 51.26 -30.24
C TYR A 573 -63.68 51.25 -31.24
N LYS A 574 -64.89 51.43 -30.74
CA LYS A 574 -66.04 51.80 -31.54
C LYS A 574 -66.88 52.85 -30.85
N VAL A 575 -67.56 53.63 -31.67
CA VAL A 575 -68.52 54.66 -31.24
C VAL A 575 -69.91 54.17 -31.64
N ASP A 576 -70.81 54.17 -30.66
CA ASP A 576 -72.17 53.66 -30.74
C ASP A 576 -72.23 52.22 -31.29
N ASP A 577 -73.12 51.98 -32.26
CA ASP A 577 -73.33 50.68 -32.90
C ASP A 577 -72.39 50.42 -34.09
N GLY A 578 -71.35 51.23 -34.27
CA GLY A 578 -70.36 51.06 -35.33
C GLY A 578 -69.50 49.78 -35.20
N GLU A 579 -68.58 49.61 -36.14
CA GLU A 579 -67.57 48.55 -36.12
C GLU A 579 -66.36 48.92 -35.24
N PHE A 580 -65.62 47.91 -34.77
CA PHE A 580 -64.35 48.15 -34.05
C PHE A 580 -63.24 48.56 -35.02
N ILE A 581 -62.64 49.71 -34.76
CA ILE A 581 -61.54 50.31 -35.53
C ILE A 581 -60.28 50.35 -34.65
N LYS A 582 -59.11 50.09 -35.22
CA LYS A 582 -57.83 50.17 -34.50
C LYS A 582 -57.54 51.62 -34.07
N TYR A 583 -57.23 51.82 -32.80
CA TYR A 583 -56.90 53.11 -32.22
C TYR A 583 -55.43 53.47 -32.53
N ASN A 584 -55.24 54.55 -33.29
CA ASN A 584 -53.91 55.02 -33.73
C ASN A 584 -53.58 56.45 -33.22
N GLY A 585 -54.35 56.97 -32.28
CA GLY A 585 -54.22 58.35 -31.78
C GLY A 585 -55.58 59.01 -31.50
N GLU A 586 -55.56 60.31 -31.21
CA GLU A 586 -56.75 61.11 -30.87
C GLU A 586 -57.86 61.01 -31.93
N VAL A 587 -59.11 60.87 -31.47
CA VAL A 587 -60.31 60.72 -32.33
C VAL A 587 -61.28 61.86 -32.05
N THR A 588 -61.80 62.48 -33.10
CA THR A 588 -62.84 63.52 -32.98
C THR A 588 -64.23 62.88 -33.03
N LEU A 589 -65.08 63.23 -32.07
CA LEU A 589 -66.48 62.82 -31.98
C LEU A 589 -67.41 63.89 -32.56
N SER A 590 -68.55 63.46 -33.11
CA SER A 590 -69.64 64.35 -33.50
C SER A 590 -70.38 64.91 -32.27
N GLN A 591 -71.27 65.88 -32.51
CA GLN A 591 -72.20 66.36 -31.50
C GLN A 591 -73.28 65.30 -31.21
N GLY A 592 -73.61 65.10 -29.94
CA GLY A 592 -74.61 64.15 -29.48
C GLY A 592 -74.15 63.31 -28.30
N THR A 593 -75.00 62.37 -27.89
CA THR A 593 -74.69 61.38 -26.87
C THR A 593 -74.09 60.14 -27.51
N HIS A 594 -72.83 59.84 -27.23
CA HIS A 594 -72.07 58.73 -27.80
C HIS A 594 -71.74 57.67 -26.75
N THR A 595 -71.90 56.40 -27.11
CA THR A 595 -71.49 55.22 -26.32
C THR A 595 -70.20 54.66 -26.91
N ILE A 596 -69.08 54.86 -26.23
CA ILE A 596 -67.77 54.41 -26.68
C ILE A 596 -67.49 53.05 -26.04
N LYS A 597 -67.12 52.05 -26.84
CA LYS A 597 -66.58 50.78 -26.36
C LYS A 597 -65.15 50.64 -26.84
N ALA A 598 -64.21 50.47 -25.92
CA ALA A 598 -62.81 50.23 -26.25
C ALA A 598 -62.38 48.83 -25.77
N LYS A 599 -61.56 48.17 -26.58
CA LYS A 599 -61.02 46.83 -26.33
C LYS A 599 -59.51 46.87 -26.48
N VAL A 600 -58.77 46.37 -25.50
CA VAL A 600 -57.31 46.18 -25.55
C VAL A 600 -56.98 44.70 -25.66
N ILE A 601 -55.89 44.39 -26.36
CA ILE A 601 -55.27 43.07 -26.45
C ILE A 601 -53.77 43.27 -26.13
N ASP A 602 -53.21 42.43 -25.26
CA ASP A 602 -51.78 42.40 -24.93
C ASP A 602 -50.99 41.44 -25.84
N ASN A 603 -49.67 41.33 -25.64
CA ASN A 603 -48.82 40.46 -26.45
C ASN A 603 -49.01 38.96 -26.15
N ALA A 604 -49.64 38.59 -25.03
CA ALA A 604 -50.02 37.24 -24.66
C ALA A 604 -51.44 36.83 -25.14
N ASP A 605 -52.13 37.73 -25.85
CA ASP A 605 -53.53 37.63 -26.30
C ASP A 605 -54.57 37.62 -25.15
N ASN A 606 -54.24 38.13 -23.96
CA ASN A 606 -55.26 38.54 -22.99
C ASN A 606 -55.99 39.78 -23.49
N SER A 607 -57.28 39.89 -23.19
CA SER A 607 -58.09 41.00 -23.68
C SER A 607 -59.09 41.49 -22.65
N ASN A 608 -59.23 42.80 -22.59
CA ASN A 608 -60.13 43.52 -21.69
C ASN A 608 -60.89 44.57 -22.48
N ASP A 609 -62.17 44.78 -22.14
CA ASP A 609 -63.03 45.76 -22.80
C ASP A 609 -63.81 46.61 -21.80
N ARG A 610 -63.99 47.87 -22.17
CA ARG A 610 -64.58 48.91 -21.33
C ARG A 610 -65.53 49.77 -22.15
N ASN A 611 -66.68 50.09 -21.56
CA ASN A 611 -67.64 51.02 -22.15
C ASN A 611 -67.70 52.33 -21.35
N GLY A 612 -68.13 53.40 -22.01
CA GLY A 612 -68.38 54.70 -21.41
C GLY A 612 -69.36 55.50 -22.26
N LYS A 613 -70.27 56.24 -21.62
CA LYS A 613 -71.25 57.08 -22.30
C LYS A 613 -70.89 58.54 -22.08
N PHE A 614 -70.74 59.29 -23.17
CA PHE A 614 -70.25 60.67 -23.18
C PHE A 614 -71.23 61.55 -23.96
N ILE A 615 -71.39 62.81 -23.56
CA ILE A 615 -72.27 63.78 -24.23
C ILE A 615 -71.39 64.91 -24.77
N ILE A 616 -71.57 65.23 -26.05
CA ILE A 616 -70.84 66.27 -26.78
C ILE A 616 -71.88 67.30 -27.22
N ASP A 617 -72.01 68.41 -26.48
CA ASP A 617 -73.01 69.45 -26.77
C ASP A 617 -72.38 70.69 -27.44
N ASN A 618 -73.08 71.24 -28.42
CA ASN A 618 -72.75 72.46 -29.16
C ASN A 618 -74.08 73.18 -29.46
N GLU A 619 -74.58 73.99 -28.52
CA GLU A 619 -75.92 74.58 -28.62
C GLU A 619 -76.03 75.67 -29.69
N ASP A 620 -76.97 75.51 -30.63
CA ASP A 620 -77.85 76.61 -31.06
C ASP A 620 -79.14 76.07 -31.74
N ILE A 621 -80.28 76.75 -31.52
CA ILE A 621 -81.40 77.05 -32.44
C ILE A 621 -82.64 77.58 -31.68
N ASN A 622 -82.96 78.85 -31.95
CA ASN A 622 -84.25 79.52 -31.72
C ASN A 622 -85.36 78.89 -32.59
N LYS A 623 -86.62 78.71 -32.17
CA LYS A 623 -87.32 79.00 -30.91
C LYS A 623 -87.35 80.46 -30.41
N GLU A 624 -87.36 81.39 -31.36
CA GLU A 624 -87.27 82.87 -31.24
C GLU A 624 -87.77 83.49 -29.93
N LEU A 625 -86.87 83.52 -28.93
CA LEU A 625 -87.02 84.30 -27.71
C LEU A 625 -86.71 85.79 -28.00
N PRO A 626 -87.34 86.75 -27.31
CA PRO A 626 -87.03 88.18 -27.45
C PRO A 626 -85.54 88.46 -27.17
N THR A 627 -84.80 88.97 -28.15
CA THR A 627 -83.38 89.26 -27.98
C THR A 627 -83.16 90.40 -26.98
N ILE A 628 -82.10 90.31 -26.17
CA ILE A 628 -81.73 91.32 -25.17
C ILE A 628 -80.22 91.58 -25.22
N ALA A 629 -79.87 92.85 -25.46
CA ALA A 629 -78.52 93.37 -25.52
C ALA A 629 -78.26 94.27 -24.32
N VAL A 630 -77.23 93.93 -23.53
CA VAL A 630 -76.77 94.72 -22.39
C VAL A 630 -75.36 95.22 -22.70
N LEU A 631 -75.16 96.54 -22.67
CA LEU A 631 -73.90 97.21 -23.01
C LEU A 631 -73.38 98.03 -21.82
N GLY A 632 -72.08 98.29 -21.75
CA GLY A 632 -71.46 99.05 -20.65
C GLY A 632 -70.83 98.19 -19.54
N ASN A 633 -70.74 96.88 -19.71
CA ASN A 633 -69.87 96.03 -18.90
C ASN A 633 -68.40 96.39 -19.23
N PRO A 634 -67.54 96.77 -18.26
CA PRO A 634 -66.20 97.26 -18.54
C PRO A 634 -65.29 96.14 -19.05
N THR A 635 -64.48 96.45 -20.06
CA THR A 635 -63.44 95.53 -20.57
C THR A 635 -62.18 95.55 -19.71
N GLU A 636 -61.91 96.68 -19.03
CA GLU A 636 -60.78 96.86 -18.10
C GLU A 636 -61.26 96.87 -16.64
N TRP A 637 -60.35 96.63 -15.71
CA TRP A 637 -60.64 96.76 -14.28
C TRP A 637 -60.96 98.21 -13.90
N THR A 638 -61.90 98.42 -12.99
CA THR A 638 -62.31 99.75 -12.53
C THR A 638 -62.69 99.78 -11.06
N ASN A 639 -62.42 100.91 -10.40
CA ASN A 639 -62.83 101.19 -9.03
C ASN A 639 -64.09 102.05 -8.89
N LYS A 640 -64.84 102.21 -9.98
CA LYS A 640 -66.08 103.00 -10.02
C LYS A 640 -67.29 102.10 -10.24
N ASP A 641 -68.46 102.64 -9.92
CA ASP A 641 -69.73 102.03 -10.34
C ASP A 641 -69.86 102.11 -11.86
N ILE A 642 -70.44 101.08 -12.46
CA ILE A 642 -70.69 101.01 -13.91
C ILE A 642 -72.19 101.10 -14.18
N ILE A 643 -72.56 101.50 -15.40
CA ILE A 643 -73.96 101.58 -15.83
C ILE A 643 -74.17 100.63 -17.00
N LEU A 644 -74.95 99.58 -16.76
CA LEU A 644 -75.41 98.66 -17.79
C LEU A 644 -76.62 99.26 -18.50
N ASN A 645 -76.49 99.45 -19.81
CA ASN A 645 -77.54 99.93 -20.70
C ASN A 645 -78.22 98.70 -21.32
N VAL A 646 -79.49 98.48 -20.98
CA VAL A 646 -80.25 97.32 -21.40
C VAL A 646 -81.21 97.72 -22.52
N SER A 647 -81.19 96.98 -23.61
CA SER A 647 -82.15 97.12 -24.71
C SER A 647 -82.58 95.76 -25.19
N ALA A 648 -83.85 95.61 -25.56
CA ALA A 648 -84.39 94.38 -26.09
C ALA A 648 -85.06 94.61 -27.45
N LYS A 649 -85.11 93.56 -28.26
CA LYS A 649 -85.76 93.54 -29.56
C LYS A 649 -86.43 92.19 -29.75
N ASP A 650 -87.68 92.21 -30.15
CA ASP A 650 -88.42 91.04 -30.57
C ASP A 650 -88.82 91.19 -32.04
N ASN A 651 -89.09 90.08 -32.73
CA ASN A 651 -89.55 90.10 -34.12
C ASN A 651 -90.98 90.69 -34.28
N LYS A 652 -91.75 90.78 -33.18
CA LYS A 652 -93.01 91.53 -33.09
C LYS A 652 -92.90 92.69 -32.10
N LYS A 653 -92.82 92.40 -30.80
CA LYS A 653 -92.88 93.43 -29.74
C LYS A 653 -92.47 92.89 -28.35
N VAL A 654 -91.58 93.64 -27.69
CA VAL A 654 -91.20 93.42 -26.29
C VAL A 654 -92.29 93.97 -25.36
N LYS A 655 -92.67 93.19 -24.34
CA LYS A 655 -93.66 93.56 -23.33
C LYS A 655 -93.00 94.28 -22.15
N SER A 656 -91.96 93.67 -21.56
CA SER A 656 -91.27 94.21 -20.38
C SER A 656 -89.88 93.63 -20.17
N ILE A 657 -89.01 94.37 -19.50
CA ILE A 657 -87.70 93.94 -19.01
C ILE A 657 -87.72 93.92 -17.48
N THR A 658 -87.45 92.77 -16.88
CA THR A 658 -87.22 92.62 -15.44
C THR A 658 -85.74 92.83 -15.15
N LEU A 659 -85.44 93.70 -14.20
CA LEU A 659 -84.10 94.03 -13.73
C LEU A 659 -83.61 93.05 -12.64
N PRO A 660 -82.31 93.04 -12.29
CA PRO A 660 -81.75 92.13 -11.28
C PRO A 660 -82.22 92.38 -9.84
N ASP A 661 -82.89 93.52 -9.59
CA ASP A 661 -83.57 93.87 -8.32
C ASP A 661 -85.07 93.50 -8.35
N ASP A 662 -85.45 92.56 -9.23
CA ASP A 662 -86.81 92.13 -9.56
C ASP A 662 -87.76 93.25 -10.04
N LYS A 663 -87.24 94.46 -10.28
CA LYS A 663 -88.03 95.59 -10.77
C LYS A 663 -88.37 95.42 -12.25
N VAL A 664 -89.67 95.33 -12.55
CA VAL A 664 -90.18 95.25 -13.92
C VAL A 664 -90.29 96.65 -14.52
N VAL A 665 -89.66 96.85 -15.68
CA VAL A 665 -89.75 98.06 -16.50
C VAL A 665 -90.50 97.72 -17.79
N ASN A 666 -91.62 98.41 -18.03
CA ASN A 666 -92.40 98.23 -19.26
C ASN A 666 -91.72 98.95 -20.43
N GLY A 667 -91.64 98.29 -21.59
CA GLY A 667 -90.94 98.79 -22.77
C GLY A 667 -89.66 98.01 -23.11
N ASP A 668 -88.94 98.51 -24.12
CA ASP A 668 -87.82 97.82 -24.76
C ASP A 668 -86.43 98.26 -24.28
N LYS A 669 -86.32 99.27 -23.40
CA LYS A 669 -85.03 99.83 -22.94
C LYS A 669 -85.07 100.29 -21.49
N THR A 670 -83.94 100.15 -20.79
CA THR A 670 -83.73 100.62 -19.41
C THR A 670 -82.22 100.69 -19.09
N THR A 671 -81.84 101.18 -17.92
CA THR A 671 -80.46 101.12 -17.40
C THR A 671 -80.42 100.53 -16.00
N PHE A 672 -79.26 100.01 -15.60
CA PHE A 672 -79.03 99.44 -14.27
C PHE A 672 -77.60 99.73 -13.80
N THR A 673 -77.45 100.34 -12.62
CA THR A 673 -76.14 100.68 -12.04
C THR A 673 -75.61 99.52 -11.21
N VAL A 674 -74.37 99.11 -11.48
CA VAL A 674 -73.69 98.01 -10.78
C VAL A 674 -72.49 98.55 -10.01
N SER A 675 -72.48 98.31 -8.69
CA SER A 675 -71.46 98.83 -7.77
C SER A 675 -70.55 97.75 -7.16
N LYS A 676 -70.81 96.46 -7.46
CA LYS A 676 -70.10 95.27 -6.97
C LYS A 676 -70.06 94.19 -8.05
N ASN A 677 -69.02 93.35 -8.02
CA ASN A 677 -68.99 92.15 -8.86
C ASN A 677 -70.13 91.18 -8.51
N GLY A 678 -70.65 90.50 -9.53
CA GLY A 678 -71.76 89.57 -9.42
C GLY A 678 -72.38 89.24 -10.78
N THR A 679 -73.30 88.28 -10.77
CA THR A 679 -74.10 87.91 -11.94
C THR A 679 -75.42 88.67 -11.90
N TYR A 680 -75.66 89.53 -12.88
CA TYR A 680 -76.83 90.40 -12.96
C TYR A 680 -77.80 89.85 -14.01
N LYS A 681 -78.97 89.41 -13.55
CA LYS A 681 -79.98 88.73 -14.36
C LYS A 681 -81.02 89.71 -14.89
N PHE A 682 -81.13 89.80 -16.21
CA PHE A 682 -82.17 90.55 -16.90
C PHE A 682 -83.11 89.58 -17.59
N ILE A 683 -84.43 89.72 -17.42
CA ILE A 683 -85.43 88.85 -18.05
C ILE A 683 -86.35 89.70 -18.91
N VAL A 684 -86.27 89.54 -20.23
CA VAL A 684 -87.23 90.14 -21.16
C VAL A 684 -88.35 89.14 -21.47
N GLU A 685 -89.58 89.63 -21.47
CA GLU A 685 -90.79 88.90 -21.88
C GLU A 685 -91.35 89.55 -23.16
N ASP A 686 -91.74 88.73 -24.15
CA ASP A 686 -92.49 89.19 -25.33
C ASP A 686 -94.01 89.21 -25.05
N GLU A 687 -94.82 89.62 -26.01
CA GLU A 687 -96.28 89.58 -25.87
C GLU A 687 -96.87 88.15 -25.92
N SER A 688 -96.10 87.15 -26.35
CA SER A 688 -96.50 85.73 -26.41
C SER A 688 -96.17 84.94 -25.14
N GLY A 689 -95.49 85.56 -24.16
CA GLY A 689 -95.03 84.93 -22.92
C GLY A 689 -93.69 84.21 -23.03
N ASN A 690 -93.00 84.29 -24.17
CA ASN A 690 -91.63 83.79 -24.30
C ASN A 690 -90.69 84.69 -23.49
N LYS A 691 -89.88 84.07 -22.63
CA LYS A 691 -88.92 84.79 -21.78
C LYS A 691 -87.50 84.51 -22.24
N ALA A 692 -86.78 85.54 -22.68
CA ALA A 692 -85.33 85.45 -22.78
C ALA A 692 -84.71 85.99 -21.50
N THR A 693 -83.74 85.25 -20.98
CA THR A 693 -82.92 85.69 -19.86
C THR A 693 -81.53 86.02 -20.39
N LYS A 694 -80.99 87.18 -20.01
CA LYS A 694 -79.57 87.49 -20.17
C LYS A 694 -78.97 87.77 -18.81
N GLU A 695 -78.07 86.89 -18.40
CA GLU A 695 -77.20 87.14 -17.26
C GLU A 695 -75.92 87.82 -17.76
N ILE A 696 -75.54 88.92 -17.10
CA ILE A 696 -74.29 89.63 -17.33
C ILE A 696 -73.45 89.48 -16.07
N VAL A 697 -72.34 88.74 -16.20
CA VAL A 697 -71.33 88.70 -15.16
C VAL A 697 -70.53 89.99 -15.22
N VAL A 698 -70.61 90.78 -14.16
CA VAL A 698 -69.72 91.90 -13.90
C VAL A 698 -68.68 91.38 -12.92
N ASN A 699 -67.44 91.26 -13.37
CA ASN A 699 -66.34 90.71 -12.57
C ASN A 699 -65.07 91.59 -12.60
N LYS A 700 -65.17 92.80 -13.15
CA LYS A 700 -64.06 93.76 -13.31
C LYS A 700 -64.21 95.05 -12.48
N ILE A 701 -65.06 95.04 -11.45
CA ILE A 701 -65.10 96.11 -10.45
C ILE A 701 -64.26 95.68 -9.25
N ASP A 702 -63.27 96.48 -8.89
CA ASP A 702 -62.48 96.27 -7.68
C ASP A 702 -62.24 97.61 -6.98
N LYS A 703 -62.50 97.63 -5.69
CA LYS A 703 -62.43 98.81 -4.81
C LYS A 703 -61.64 98.51 -3.53
N GLU A 704 -61.05 97.32 -3.41
CA GLU A 704 -60.16 97.02 -2.30
C GLU A 704 -58.79 97.68 -2.55
N LEU A 705 -58.05 97.99 -1.49
CA LEU A 705 -56.70 98.54 -1.64
C LEU A 705 -55.70 97.37 -1.67
N PRO A 706 -54.68 97.40 -2.55
CA PRO A 706 -53.65 96.37 -2.58
C PRO A 706 -52.87 96.32 -1.27
N ILE A 707 -52.59 95.11 -0.76
CA ILE A 707 -51.78 94.90 0.44
C ILE A 707 -50.31 94.75 0.01
N VAL A 708 -49.39 95.38 0.74
CA VAL A 708 -47.94 95.30 0.48
C VAL A 708 -47.21 94.69 1.67
N ASN A 709 -46.34 93.73 1.39
CA ASN A 709 -45.42 93.11 2.34
C ASN A 709 -43.99 93.30 1.84
N ILE A 710 -43.08 93.60 2.76
CA ILE A 710 -41.65 93.74 2.51
C ILE A 710 -40.98 92.61 3.28
N ASP A 711 -40.18 91.80 2.61
CA ASP A 711 -39.33 90.80 3.23
C ASP A 711 -37.87 91.16 2.93
N VAL A 712 -37.02 91.06 3.94
CA VAL A 712 -35.58 91.27 3.79
C VAL A 712 -34.87 90.11 4.45
N LYS A 713 -34.17 89.34 3.63
CA LYS A 713 -33.31 88.25 4.09
C LYS A 713 -31.90 88.54 3.62
N ASP A 714 -30.93 88.35 4.50
CA ASP A 714 -29.52 88.63 4.23
C ASP A 714 -29.36 90.09 3.77
N ASP A 715 -28.69 90.33 2.64
CA ASP A 715 -28.54 91.65 2.00
C ASP A 715 -29.65 91.98 0.97
N LYS A 716 -30.73 91.20 0.93
CA LYS A 716 -31.69 91.24 -0.18
C LYS A 716 -33.11 91.57 0.27
N MET A 717 -33.61 92.68 -0.25
CA MET A 717 -35.02 93.07 -0.13
C MET A 717 -35.83 92.48 -1.28
N THR A 718 -36.95 91.84 -0.92
CA THR A 718 -38.03 91.51 -1.83
C THR A 718 -39.33 92.17 -1.39
N ILE A 719 -40.15 92.56 -2.35
CA ILE A 719 -41.44 93.21 -2.10
C ILE A 719 -42.51 92.38 -2.79
N ALA A 720 -43.46 91.91 -1.99
CA ALA A 720 -44.65 91.21 -2.46
C ALA A 720 -45.86 92.11 -2.23
N ALA A 721 -46.54 92.49 -3.31
CA ALA A 721 -47.86 93.08 -3.21
C ALA A 721 -48.90 92.03 -3.64
N SER A 722 -50.04 92.03 -2.96
CA SER A 722 -51.18 91.17 -3.26
C SER A 722 -52.44 92.00 -3.22
N ASP A 723 -53.23 91.91 -4.29
CA ASP A 723 -54.62 92.35 -4.29
C ASP A 723 -55.53 91.11 -4.43
N LYS A 724 -56.75 91.19 -3.90
CA LYS A 724 -57.69 90.06 -3.83
C LYS A 724 -58.54 89.88 -5.08
N LEU A 725 -58.64 90.88 -5.97
CA LEU A 725 -59.61 90.91 -7.05
C LEU A 725 -58.96 91.28 -8.40
N SER A 726 -58.53 92.52 -8.58
CA SER A 726 -57.93 92.99 -9.84
C SER A 726 -56.46 92.59 -10.01
N GLY A 727 -55.77 92.26 -8.91
CA GLY A 727 -54.36 91.93 -8.91
C GLY A 727 -53.46 93.16 -9.12
N ILE A 728 -52.17 92.99 -8.86
CA ILE A 728 -51.23 94.13 -8.87
C ILE A 728 -50.84 94.53 -10.30
N LYS A 729 -50.82 95.84 -10.55
CA LYS A 729 -50.36 96.46 -11.80
C LYS A 729 -48.92 96.92 -11.69
N GLU A 730 -48.61 97.71 -10.66
CA GLU A 730 -47.26 98.23 -10.41
C GLU A 730 -46.96 98.34 -8.91
N ILE A 731 -45.70 98.08 -8.55
CA ILE A 731 -45.15 98.28 -7.21
C ILE A 731 -44.03 99.32 -7.34
N PHE A 732 -43.99 100.28 -6.42
CA PHE A 732 -42.91 101.25 -6.30
C PHE A 732 -42.34 101.23 -4.89
N TYR A 733 -41.03 101.39 -4.79
CA TYR A 733 -40.32 101.46 -3.52
C TYR A 733 -39.35 102.63 -3.49
N LYS A 734 -38.95 103.03 -2.29
CA LYS A 734 -37.76 103.85 -2.08
C LYS A 734 -37.03 103.43 -0.82
N ILE A 735 -35.71 103.63 -0.86
CA ILE A 735 -34.81 103.38 0.25
C ILE A 735 -34.33 104.74 0.77
N ASP A 736 -34.38 104.90 2.08
CA ASP A 736 -34.05 106.11 2.84
C ASP A 736 -34.75 107.37 2.29
N ASN A 737 -33.97 108.37 1.89
CA ASN A 737 -34.46 109.64 1.35
C ASN A 737 -34.52 109.65 -0.19
N GLY A 738 -34.42 108.49 -0.85
CA GLY A 738 -34.45 108.36 -2.30
C GLY A 738 -35.82 108.67 -2.95
N GLU A 739 -35.84 108.66 -4.27
CA GLU A 739 -37.06 108.74 -5.08
C GLU A 739 -37.77 107.39 -5.19
N PHE A 740 -39.09 107.42 -5.47
CA PHE A 740 -39.85 106.20 -5.73
C PHE A 740 -39.49 105.60 -7.09
N VAL A 741 -38.84 104.44 -7.07
CA VAL A 741 -38.48 103.65 -8.25
C VAL A 741 -39.41 102.44 -8.39
N LYS A 742 -39.63 102.00 -9.63
CA LYS A 742 -40.46 100.82 -9.92
C LYS A 742 -39.74 99.54 -9.47
N TYR A 743 -40.43 98.69 -8.71
CA TYR A 743 -39.92 97.39 -8.32
C TYR A 743 -40.03 96.41 -9.50
N THR A 744 -38.90 95.87 -9.94
CA THR A 744 -38.82 94.93 -11.09
C THR A 744 -38.25 93.56 -10.72
N GLY A 745 -37.91 93.34 -9.46
CA GLY A 745 -37.25 92.13 -8.96
C GLY A 745 -36.51 92.40 -7.66
N GLU A 746 -35.79 91.39 -7.17
CA GLU A 746 -34.94 91.43 -5.98
C GLU A 746 -33.99 92.65 -5.95
N VAL A 747 -33.88 93.31 -4.78
CA VAL A 747 -33.09 94.53 -4.59
C VAL A 747 -32.03 94.31 -3.51
N THR A 748 -30.75 94.39 -3.86
CA THR A 748 -29.66 94.34 -2.89
C THR A 748 -29.57 95.65 -2.10
N LEU A 749 -29.53 95.55 -0.78
CA LEU A 749 -29.28 96.64 0.17
C LEU A 749 -27.80 96.70 0.53
N SER A 750 -27.28 97.91 0.78
CA SER A 750 -25.94 98.05 1.37
C SER A 750 -25.90 97.59 2.83
N PRO A 751 -24.72 97.24 3.39
CA PRO A 751 -24.59 96.97 4.81
C PRO A 751 -24.91 98.22 5.65
N GLY A 752 -25.94 98.14 6.49
CA GLY A 752 -26.38 99.23 7.35
C GLY A 752 -27.88 99.16 7.69
N ALA A 753 -28.35 100.15 8.45
CA ALA A 753 -29.76 100.32 8.76
C ALA A 753 -30.45 101.16 7.67
N HIS A 754 -31.50 100.61 7.04
CA HIS A 754 -32.23 101.27 5.96
C HIS A 754 -33.72 101.50 6.30
N LYS A 755 -34.27 102.61 5.80
CA LYS A 755 -35.69 102.98 5.91
C LYS A 755 -36.39 102.79 4.57
N ILE A 756 -37.21 101.75 4.45
CA ILE A 756 -37.89 101.43 3.20
C ILE A 756 -39.33 101.97 3.22
N LYS A 757 -39.79 102.54 2.10
CA LYS A 757 -41.22 102.83 1.85
C LYS A 757 -41.67 102.18 0.55
N VAL A 758 -42.89 101.65 0.53
CA VAL A 758 -43.49 100.96 -0.62
C VAL A 758 -44.90 101.48 -0.85
N LYS A 759 -45.30 101.59 -2.12
CA LYS A 759 -46.69 101.76 -2.56
C LYS A 759 -46.98 100.78 -3.69
N ALA A 760 -48.20 100.27 -3.75
CA ALA A 760 -48.66 99.43 -4.85
C ALA A 760 -49.95 100.00 -5.46
N ILE A 761 -50.09 99.78 -6.77
CA ILE A 761 -51.25 100.12 -7.58
C ILE A 761 -51.77 98.83 -8.18
N ASP A 762 -53.06 98.56 -8.04
CA ASP A 762 -53.72 97.40 -8.64
C ASP A 762 -54.16 97.67 -10.10
N ASN A 763 -54.76 96.67 -10.76
CA ASN A 763 -55.21 96.83 -12.14
C ASN A 763 -56.48 97.69 -12.27
N ALA A 764 -57.28 97.83 -11.20
CA ALA A 764 -58.44 98.73 -11.15
C ALA A 764 -58.08 100.21 -10.91
N GLY A 765 -56.83 100.49 -10.53
CA GLY A 765 -56.32 101.82 -10.20
C GLY A 765 -56.49 102.20 -8.72
N ASN A 766 -56.77 101.26 -7.83
CA ASN A 766 -56.65 101.49 -6.39
C ASN A 766 -55.18 101.52 -5.99
N MET A 767 -54.82 102.49 -5.15
CA MET A 767 -53.45 102.68 -4.67
C MET A 767 -53.45 102.68 -3.15
N ASN A 768 -52.62 101.83 -2.56
CA ASN A 768 -52.38 101.85 -1.13
C ASN A 768 -51.22 102.80 -0.82
N ASP A 769 -51.54 103.93 -0.17
CA ASP A 769 -50.60 104.96 0.27
C ASP A 769 -50.54 105.04 1.82
N GLN A 770 -50.67 103.89 2.49
CA GLN A 770 -50.50 103.76 3.95
C GLN A 770 -49.03 103.95 4.33
N ASN A 771 -48.74 105.09 4.95
CA ASN A 771 -47.39 105.66 5.05
C ASN A 771 -46.58 105.15 6.27
N SER A 772 -46.89 103.96 6.81
CA SER A 772 -46.52 103.59 8.19
C SER A 772 -46.25 102.10 8.49
N THR A 773 -45.16 101.54 7.94
CA THR A 773 -44.42 100.40 8.55
C THR A 773 -42.92 100.52 8.29
N SER A 774 -42.29 101.60 8.76
CA SER A 774 -40.83 101.69 8.79
C SER A 774 -40.30 100.98 10.04
N SER A 775 -39.92 99.72 9.91
CA SER A 775 -38.98 99.07 10.83
C SER A 775 -37.58 99.25 10.24
N GLU A 776 -36.60 99.67 11.05
CA GLU A 776 -35.21 99.74 10.60
C GLU A 776 -34.71 98.31 10.37
N VAL A 777 -34.34 97.99 9.12
CA VAL A 777 -33.83 96.67 8.77
C VAL A 777 -32.31 96.70 8.80
N ASN A 778 -31.72 95.82 9.60
CA ASN A 778 -30.28 95.56 9.63
C ASN A 778 -29.96 94.27 8.87
N VAL A 779 -29.16 94.40 7.83
CA VAL A 779 -28.66 93.30 6.98
C VAL A 779 -27.59 92.49 7.73
N ASN A 780 -27.79 91.17 7.85
CA ASN A 780 -26.82 90.21 8.41
C ASN A 780 -27.07 88.84 7.76
N VAL A 781 -26.03 88.17 7.25
CA VAL A 781 -26.18 87.11 6.21
C VAL A 781 -25.92 85.70 6.75
N GLU A 782 -26.91 84.80 6.76
CA GLU A 782 -26.72 83.34 7.00
C GLU A 782 -27.83 82.39 6.43
N ASP A 783 -27.41 81.16 6.15
CA ASP A 783 -28.19 79.91 5.96
C ASP A 783 -28.96 79.64 4.64
N LYS A 784 -28.20 79.05 3.70
CA LYS A 784 -28.66 77.97 2.81
C LYS A 784 -27.67 76.78 2.78
N SER A 785 -26.38 77.05 2.68
CA SER A 785 -25.30 76.03 2.59
C SER A 785 -25.24 75.03 3.75
N LYS A 786 -25.56 75.46 4.99
CA LYS A 786 -25.56 74.57 6.17
C LYS A 786 -26.54 73.39 6.05
N LYS A 787 -27.68 73.57 5.36
CA LYS A 787 -28.70 72.52 5.26
C LYS A 787 -28.34 71.43 4.26
N ASP A 788 -27.78 71.81 3.11
CA ASP A 788 -27.30 70.85 2.12
C ASP A 788 -26.15 70.00 2.70
N LEU A 789 -25.27 70.61 3.51
CA LEU A 789 -24.23 69.91 4.27
C LEU A 789 -24.82 68.91 5.27
N GLU A 790 -25.81 69.32 6.08
CA GLU A 790 -26.47 68.44 7.05
C GLU A 790 -27.11 67.19 6.39
N ASP A 791 -27.78 67.37 5.25
CA ASP A 791 -28.44 66.28 4.51
C ASP A 791 -27.45 65.35 3.80
N ALA A 792 -26.26 65.83 3.43
CA ALA A 792 -25.15 65.03 2.92
C ALA A 792 -24.45 64.25 4.03
N THR A 793 -24.13 64.89 5.17
CA THR A 793 -23.51 64.24 6.33
C THR A 793 -24.35 63.06 6.84
N LYS A 794 -25.66 63.24 7.01
CA LYS A 794 -26.57 62.15 7.43
C LYS A 794 -26.62 60.97 6.46
N ALA A 795 -26.38 61.20 5.16
CA ALA A 795 -26.34 60.12 4.18
C ALA A 795 -25.04 59.32 4.28
N VAL A 796 -23.89 60.00 4.50
CA VAL A 796 -22.61 59.33 4.78
C VAL A 796 -22.67 58.52 6.07
N GLU A 797 -23.20 59.09 7.16
CA GLU A 797 -23.38 58.36 8.43
C GLU A 797 -24.28 57.13 8.27
N LYS A 798 -25.35 57.23 7.46
CA LYS A 798 -26.19 56.08 7.13
C LYS A 798 -25.40 55.01 6.37
N ALA A 799 -24.63 55.39 5.35
CA ALA A 799 -23.81 54.48 4.56
C ALA A 799 -22.75 53.77 5.43
N GLU A 800 -22.09 54.49 6.33
CA GLU A 800 -21.14 53.92 7.30
C GLU A 800 -21.81 52.91 8.24
N THR A 801 -23.06 53.17 8.63
CA THR A 801 -23.85 52.30 9.53
C THR A 801 -24.39 51.06 8.83
N THR A 802 -24.91 51.19 7.60
CA THR A 802 -25.52 50.06 6.86
C THR A 802 -24.51 49.25 6.05
N ARG A 803 -23.39 49.86 5.63
CA ARG A 803 -22.34 49.28 4.78
C ARG A 803 -22.90 48.65 3.49
N ASN A 804 -24.00 49.21 2.97
CA ASN A 804 -24.65 48.80 1.73
C ASN A 804 -24.27 49.73 0.56
N GLU A 805 -24.04 49.15 -0.61
CA GLU A 805 -23.67 49.83 -1.86
C GLU A 805 -24.73 50.88 -2.25
N ASP A 806 -26.03 50.57 -2.15
CA ASP A 806 -27.12 51.53 -2.42
C ASP A 806 -27.12 52.76 -1.50
N ASP A 807 -26.60 52.64 -0.27
CA ASP A 807 -26.50 53.78 0.66
C ASP A 807 -25.24 54.61 0.40
N ILE A 808 -24.15 53.96 -0.02
CA ILE A 808 -22.92 54.63 -0.46
C ILE A 808 -23.18 55.47 -1.72
N ASP A 809 -23.85 54.91 -2.72
CA ASP A 809 -24.21 55.62 -3.95
C ASP A 809 -25.12 56.83 -3.67
N ARG A 810 -26.13 56.66 -2.82
CA ARG A 810 -27.01 57.77 -2.38
C ARG A 810 -26.28 58.83 -1.55
N ALA A 811 -25.25 58.45 -0.79
CA ALA A 811 -24.40 59.39 -0.08
C ALA A 811 -23.51 60.18 -1.06
N LYS A 812 -22.84 59.49 -2.01
CA LYS A 812 -22.05 60.10 -3.09
C LYS A 812 -22.86 61.10 -3.90
N GLU A 813 -24.09 60.74 -4.31
CA GLU A 813 -24.98 61.63 -5.06
C GLU A 813 -25.35 62.93 -4.30
N LYS A 814 -25.42 62.88 -2.97
CA LYS A 814 -25.65 64.06 -2.14
C LYS A 814 -24.38 64.88 -1.89
N VAL A 815 -23.26 64.24 -1.56
CA VAL A 815 -21.97 64.92 -1.36
C VAL A 815 -21.53 65.64 -2.63
N ALA A 816 -21.78 65.06 -3.81
CA ALA A 816 -21.51 65.69 -5.10
C ALA A 816 -22.21 67.05 -5.30
N LYS A 817 -23.36 67.27 -4.64
CA LYS A 817 -24.15 68.52 -4.74
C LYS A 817 -23.67 69.63 -3.79
N LEU A 818 -22.74 69.35 -2.90
CA LEU A 818 -22.12 70.37 -2.05
C LEU A 818 -21.20 71.31 -2.86
N PRO A 819 -21.04 72.58 -2.44
CA PRO A 819 -19.98 73.44 -2.95
C PRO A 819 -18.60 72.81 -2.74
N ASP A 820 -17.67 73.08 -3.65
CA ASP A 820 -16.30 72.57 -3.53
C ASP A 820 -15.58 73.24 -2.35
N GLY A 821 -14.96 72.41 -1.50
CA GLY A 821 -14.35 72.85 -0.25
C GLY A 821 -14.27 71.72 0.77
N LYS A 822 -13.64 72.03 1.91
CA LYS A 822 -13.21 71.03 2.89
C LYS A 822 -14.28 70.04 3.34
N ASP A 823 -15.51 70.50 3.59
CA ASP A 823 -16.57 69.61 4.10
C ASP A 823 -16.98 68.54 3.06
N LYS A 824 -16.90 68.87 1.77
CA LYS A 824 -17.15 67.92 0.66
C LYS A 824 -16.00 66.92 0.56
N ASP A 825 -14.76 67.38 0.69
CA ASP A 825 -13.57 66.54 0.68
C ASP A 825 -13.55 65.58 1.88
N ASP A 826 -13.83 66.07 3.09
CA ASP A 826 -13.89 65.27 4.32
C ASP A 826 -15.01 64.19 4.24
N LEU A 827 -16.16 64.48 3.61
CA LEU A 827 -17.23 63.50 3.39
C LEU A 827 -16.90 62.48 2.28
N ASN A 828 -16.24 62.89 1.19
CA ASN A 828 -15.75 61.97 0.16
C ASN A 828 -14.68 61.03 0.72
N ASN A 829 -13.71 61.54 1.48
CA ASN A 829 -12.67 60.74 2.13
C ASN A 829 -13.26 59.65 3.04
N ARG A 830 -14.33 59.97 3.80
CA ARG A 830 -15.08 58.99 4.62
C ARG A 830 -15.72 57.89 3.79
N LEU A 831 -16.33 58.22 2.65
CA LEU A 831 -16.93 57.25 1.74
C LEU A 831 -15.87 56.36 1.06
N ASP A 832 -14.77 56.94 0.61
CA ASP A 832 -13.65 56.19 0.02
C ASP A 832 -13.01 55.22 1.03
N ASP A 833 -12.83 55.64 2.28
CA ASP A 833 -12.31 54.77 3.35
C ASP A 833 -13.32 53.69 3.77
N LEU A 834 -14.62 53.99 3.76
CA LEU A 834 -15.68 53.01 3.96
C LEU A 834 -15.65 51.92 2.86
N GLU A 835 -15.54 52.31 1.59
CA GLU A 835 -15.44 51.38 0.46
C GLU A 835 -14.17 50.53 0.52
N LYS A 836 -13.02 51.13 0.88
CA LYS A 836 -11.77 50.38 1.14
C LYS A 836 -11.96 49.33 2.23
N GLN A 837 -12.64 49.66 3.33
CA GLN A 837 -12.93 48.71 4.41
C GLN A 837 -13.85 47.57 3.96
N ILE A 838 -14.93 47.88 3.23
CA ILE A 838 -15.87 46.87 2.72
C ILE A 838 -15.17 45.93 1.74
N LYS A 839 -14.34 46.47 0.84
CA LYS A 839 -13.50 45.67 -0.07
C LYS A 839 -12.52 44.79 0.70
N ALA A 840 -11.84 45.32 1.72
CA ALA A 840 -10.91 44.54 2.55
C ALA A 840 -11.62 43.41 3.33
N GLU A 841 -12.83 43.63 3.87
CA GLU A 841 -13.64 42.56 4.48
C GLU A 841 -14.01 41.48 3.46
N LYS A 842 -14.39 41.86 2.23
CA LYS A 842 -14.74 40.94 1.13
C LYS A 842 -13.54 40.10 0.68
N ASP A 843 -12.37 40.71 0.49
CA ASP A 843 -11.14 40.01 0.12
C ASP A 843 -10.67 39.06 1.25
N ALA A 844 -10.79 39.47 2.51
CA ALA A 844 -10.52 38.62 3.67
C ALA A 844 -11.48 37.41 3.74
N TYR A 845 -12.77 37.62 3.46
CA TYR A 845 -13.77 36.54 3.39
C TYR A 845 -13.44 35.54 2.28
N ILE A 846 -13.14 36.02 1.06
CA ILE A 846 -12.76 35.17 -0.08
C ILE A 846 -11.52 34.33 0.27
N LYS A 847 -10.52 34.92 0.94
CA LYS A 847 -9.33 34.20 1.42
C LYS A 847 -9.67 33.10 2.43
N ALA A 848 -10.53 33.39 3.42
CA ALA A 848 -10.97 32.41 4.40
C ALA A 848 -11.80 31.27 3.76
N TYR A 849 -12.73 31.59 2.86
CA TYR A 849 -13.53 30.63 2.11
C TYR A 849 -12.65 29.68 1.29
N ASN A 850 -11.69 30.22 0.53
CA ASN A 850 -10.78 29.42 -0.30
C ASN A 850 -9.86 28.54 0.55
N ALA A 851 -9.41 29.01 1.72
CA ALA A 851 -8.63 28.21 2.66
C ALA A 851 -9.44 27.02 3.21
N VAL A 852 -10.68 27.24 3.65
CA VAL A 852 -11.59 26.16 4.11
C VAL A 852 -11.91 25.18 2.98
N LYS A 853 -12.13 25.67 1.75
CA LYS A 853 -12.31 24.83 0.56
C LYS A 853 -11.09 23.95 0.30
N LYS A 854 -9.86 24.49 0.42
CA LYS A 854 -8.62 23.72 0.28
C LYS A 854 -8.51 22.65 1.36
N ALA A 855 -8.68 23.02 2.64
CA ALA A 855 -8.64 22.08 3.77
C ALA A 855 -9.68 20.94 3.65
N LYS A 856 -10.86 21.20 3.09
CA LYS A 856 -11.88 20.19 2.78
C LYS A 856 -11.43 19.18 1.71
N ILE A 857 -10.62 19.62 0.74
CA ILE A 857 -10.12 18.78 -0.37
C ILE A 857 -8.90 17.98 0.07
N THR A 858 -7.93 18.62 0.73
CA THR A 858 -6.66 17.98 1.11
C THR A 858 -6.80 17.12 2.36
N LEU A 859 -7.67 17.52 3.31
CA LEU A 859 -7.76 16.95 4.66
C LEU A 859 -6.40 16.94 5.39
N ASP A 860 -5.52 17.89 5.05
CA ASP A 860 -4.19 18.02 5.65
C ASP A 860 -4.20 19.04 6.79
N LYS A 861 -3.45 18.71 7.84
CA LYS A 861 -3.44 19.46 9.11
C LYS A 861 -2.95 20.91 8.95
N GLU A 862 -1.97 21.13 8.08
CA GLU A 862 -1.39 22.44 7.82
C GLU A 862 -2.39 23.36 7.10
N ASP A 863 -3.06 22.85 6.07
CA ASP A 863 -4.15 23.56 5.39
C ASP A 863 -5.33 23.85 6.33
N TYR A 864 -5.65 22.91 7.21
CA TYR A 864 -6.70 23.09 8.22
C TYR A 864 -6.36 24.18 9.25
N GLU A 865 -5.14 24.19 9.81
CA GLU A 865 -4.74 25.24 10.76
C GLU A 865 -4.59 26.60 10.06
N TYR A 866 -4.16 26.64 8.79
CA TYR A 866 -4.20 27.85 7.96
C TYR A 866 -5.63 28.36 7.75
N ALA A 867 -6.56 27.48 7.40
CA ALA A 867 -7.97 27.82 7.19
C ALA A 867 -8.65 28.28 8.49
N LYS A 868 -8.38 27.59 9.60
CA LYS A 868 -8.84 27.96 10.95
C LYS A 868 -8.31 29.32 11.37
N LYS A 869 -7.03 29.63 11.11
CA LYS A 869 -6.47 30.97 11.33
C LYS A 869 -7.15 32.02 10.44
N ALA A 870 -7.36 31.73 9.15
CA ALA A 870 -8.02 32.66 8.23
C ALA A 870 -9.49 32.95 8.61
N VAL A 871 -10.23 31.95 9.08
CA VAL A 871 -11.61 32.11 9.57
C VAL A 871 -11.64 32.84 10.92
N HIS A 872 -10.71 32.55 11.82
CA HIS A 872 -10.56 33.27 13.09
C HIS A 872 -10.30 34.77 12.84
N ASP A 873 -9.30 35.08 12.02
CA ASP A 873 -8.81 36.44 11.73
C ASP A 873 -9.77 37.25 10.84
N LEU A 874 -10.81 36.63 10.27
CA LEU A 874 -11.87 37.31 9.53
C LEU A 874 -12.69 38.20 10.48
N ASN A 875 -12.22 39.41 10.74
CA ASN A 875 -12.97 40.42 11.47
C ASN A 875 -14.00 41.06 10.52
N THR A 876 -15.28 40.75 10.69
CA THR A 876 -16.31 41.17 9.75
C THR A 876 -17.64 41.50 10.44
N THR A 877 -18.28 42.56 9.94
CA THR A 877 -19.62 42.98 10.33
C THR A 877 -20.67 42.44 9.35
N ILE A 878 -20.27 42.30 8.08
CA ILE A 878 -21.13 41.90 6.96
C ILE A 878 -21.25 40.36 6.89
N TYR A 879 -20.12 39.65 6.85
CA TYR A 879 -20.06 38.19 6.61
C TYR A 879 -20.16 37.36 7.91
N LYS A 880 -20.93 37.84 8.89
CA LYS A 880 -21.02 37.24 10.23
C LYS A 880 -21.62 35.82 10.22
N ASN A 881 -22.61 35.60 9.35
CA ASN A 881 -23.27 34.30 9.20
C ASN A 881 -22.37 33.30 8.48
N GLU A 882 -21.68 33.76 7.44
CA GLU A 882 -20.76 33.01 6.59
C GLU A 882 -19.53 32.60 7.41
N LYS A 883 -18.96 33.49 8.24
CA LYS A 883 -17.93 33.14 9.22
C LYS A 883 -18.37 31.99 10.13
N ALA A 884 -19.61 32.04 10.64
CA ALA A 884 -20.16 30.97 11.48
C ALA A 884 -20.41 29.67 10.71
N GLN A 885 -20.72 29.72 9.41
CA GLN A 885 -20.82 28.52 8.55
C GLN A 885 -19.44 27.92 8.28
N LEU A 886 -18.44 28.75 7.95
CA LEU A 886 -17.05 28.32 7.73
C LEU A 886 -16.47 27.66 8.99
N GLN A 887 -16.76 28.20 10.19
CA GLN A 887 -16.36 27.58 11.45
C GLN A 887 -17.00 26.19 11.64
N ARG A 888 -18.32 26.05 11.40
CA ARG A 888 -18.98 24.72 11.47
C ARG A 888 -18.39 23.71 10.50
N VAL A 889 -17.97 24.15 9.30
CA VAL A 889 -17.29 23.27 8.34
C VAL A 889 -15.93 22.82 8.88
N LEU A 890 -15.14 23.70 9.48
CA LEU A 890 -13.88 23.33 10.15
C LEU A 890 -14.11 22.35 11.30
N ASP A 891 -15.08 22.64 12.17
CA ASP A 891 -15.42 21.78 13.32
C ASP A 891 -15.83 20.37 12.85
N ALA A 892 -16.59 20.26 11.75
CA ALA A 892 -16.98 19.00 11.14
C ALA A 892 -15.82 18.27 10.41
N LEU A 893 -14.84 19.00 9.87
CA LEU A 893 -13.66 18.41 9.22
C LEU A 893 -12.65 17.83 10.22
N LYS A 894 -12.54 18.42 11.42
CA LYS A 894 -11.59 18.01 12.46
C LYS A 894 -11.52 16.48 12.70
N PRO A 895 -12.61 15.74 12.95
CA PRO A 895 -12.52 14.29 13.17
C PRO A 895 -11.98 13.50 11.97
N TYR A 896 -12.20 13.95 10.73
CA TYR A 896 -11.66 13.29 9.55
C TYR A 896 -10.15 13.51 9.42
N ILE A 897 -9.67 14.71 9.75
CA ILE A 897 -8.24 15.05 9.74
C ILE A 897 -7.51 14.33 10.87
N ASP A 898 -8.08 14.33 12.08
CA ASP A 898 -7.54 13.57 13.22
C ASP A 898 -7.46 12.07 12.90
N ARG A 899 -8.45 11.52 12.19
CA ARG A 899 -8.43 10.13 11.71
C ARG A 899 -7.31 9.90 10.68
N LYS A 900 -7.19 10.75 9.65
CA LYS A 900 -6.13 10.65 8.61
C LYS A 900 -4.73 10.73 9.23
N GLU A 901 -4.52 11.61 10.22
CA GLU A 901 -3.25 11.73 10.95
C GLU A 901 -2.96 10.48 11.79
N ASN A 902 -3.97 9.91 12.44
CA ASN A 902 -3.84 8.66 13.20
C ASN A 902 -3.60 7.44 12.29
N GLU A 903 -4.22 7.39 11.11
CA GLU A 903 -3.99 6.36 10.09
C GLU A 903 -2.54 6.42 9.57
N LYS A 904 -2.00 7.62 9.25
CA LYS A 904 -0.59 7.78 8.87
C LYS A 904 0.35 7.29 10.00
N LYS A 905 0.11 7.72 11.24
CA LYS A 905 0.90 7.28 12.42
C LYS A 905 0.79 5.77 12.68
N GLN A 906 -0.36 5.15 12.42
CA GLN A 906 -0.55 3.72 12.61
C GLN A 906 0.14 2.91 11.50
N ALA A 907 0.10 3.38 10.25
CA ALA A 907 0.86 2.78 9.15
C ALA A 907 2.37 2.83 9.43
N GLU A 908 2.88 3.96 9.92
CA GLU A 908 4.28 4.12 10.32
C GLU A 908 4.67 3.20 11.49
N ARG A 909 3.84 3.11 12.54
CA ARG A 909 4.01 2.12 13.62
C ARG A 909 4.02 0.67 13.10
N ASN A 910 3.24 0.35 12.08
CA ASN A 910 3.22 -0.98 11.48
C ASN A 910 4.50 -1.24 10.65
N LYS A 911 5.02 -0.25 9.91
CA LYS A 911 6.34 -0.34 9.26
C LYS A 911 7.44 -0.61 10.29
N ILE A 912 7.48 0.17 11.38
CA ILE A 912 8.45 0.01 12.48
C ILE A 912 8.39 -1.40 13.09
N ARG A 913 7.19 -1.91 13.42
CA ARG A 913 7.02 -3.28 13.93
C ARG A 913 7.50 -4.35 12.95
N ASN A 914 7.33 -4.14 11.65
CA ASN A 914 7.82 -5.08 10.63
C ASN A 914 9.35 -5.06 10.57
N ILE A 915 9.96 -3.88 10.60
CA ILE A 915 11.41 -3.69 10.67
C ILE A 915 11.98 -4.33 11.94
N GLU A 916 11.38 -4.14 13.11
CA GLU A 916 11.82 -4.78 14.35
C GLU A 916 11.73 -6.31 14.30
N LYS A 917 10.72 -6.88 13.61
CA LYS A 917 10.65 -8.32 13.35
C LYS A 917 11.76 -8.79 12.41
N LEU A 918 12.04 -8.05 11.33
CA LEU A 918 13.12 -8.37 10.40
C LEU A 918 14.50 -8.32 11.09
N ILE A 919 14.77 -7.28 11.89
CA ILE A 919 15.97 -7.18 12.73
C ILE A 919 16.04 -8.36 13.72
N SER A 920 14.95 -8.70 14.40
CA SER A 920 14.92 -9.83 15.34
C SER A 920 15.19 -11.17 14.65
N LYS A 921 14.66 -11.37 13.44
CA LYS A 921 14.93 -12.55 12.61
C LYS A 921 16.38 -12.59 12.15
N ALA A 922 16.93 -11.46 11.67
CA ALA A 922 18.34 -11.32 11.30
C ALA A 922 19.29 -11.63 12.46
N ILE A 923 18.97 -11.19 13.69
CA ILE A 923 19.71 -11.53 14.91
C ILE A 923 19.70 -13.05 15.17
N ALA A 924 18.53 -13.68 15.03
CA ALA A 924 18.36 -15.10 15.32
C ALA A 924 19.01 -16.02 14.26
N THR A 925 18.92 -15.67 12.97
CA THR A 925 19.39 -16.54 11.87
C THR A 925 20.80 -16.20 11.38
N LYS A 926 21.25 -14.95 11.54
CA LYS A 926 22.48 -14.39 10.93
C LYS A 926 22.53 -14.55 9.39
N ASP A 927 21.36 -14.69 8.78
CA ASP A 927 21.19 -14.82 7.34
C ASP A 927 21.39 -13.46 6.64
N THR A 928 22.29 -13.42 5.65
CA THR A 928 22.63 -12.18 4.92
C THR A 928 21.44 -11.59 4.20
N LYS A 929 20.58 -12.44 3.61
CA LYS A 929 19.37 -11.97 2.91
C LYS A 929 18.38 -11.30 3.87
N THR A 930 18.15 -11.87 5.05
CA THR A 930 17.30 -11.26 6.08
C THR A 930 17.91 -9.94 6.62
N ILE A 931 19.24 -9.81 6.67
CA ILE A 931 19.92 -8.56 7.01
C ILE A 931 19.72 -7.49 5.93
N GLU A 932 19.82 -7.85 4.65
CA GLU A 932 19.55 -6.96 3.51
C GLU A 932 18.08 -6.52 3.46
N GLU A 933 17.13 -7.43 3.69
CA GLU A 933 15.70 -7.13 3.82
C GLU A 933 15.42 -6.15 4.98
N ALA A 934 16.08 -6.34 6.13
CA ALA A 934 15.99 -5.41 7.26
C ALA A 934 16.60 -4.04 6.95
N GLN A 935 17.76 -4.00 6.28
CA GLN A 935 18.44 -2.76 5.89
C GLN A 935 17.60 -1.94 4.92
N ALA A 936 17.06 -2.57 3.87
CA ALA A 936 16.20 -1.90 2.89
C ALA A 936 14.95 -1.30 3.56
N ALA A 937 14.30 -2.04 4.45
CA ALA A 937 13.12 -1.57 5.17
C ALA A 937 13.43 -0.42 6.17
N ILE A 938 14.63 -0.38 6.77
CA ILE A 938 15.11 0.77 7.55
C ILE A 938 15.36 1.98 6.64
N ASP A 939 15.92 1.76 5.45
CA ASP A 939 16.24 2.84 4.52
C ASP A 939 14.99 3.56 3.97
N GLU A 940 13.81 2.90 3.95
CA GLU A 940 12.50 3.49 3.61
C GLU A 940 11.84 4.35 4.71
N LEU A 941 12.42 4.49 5.91
CA LEU A 941 11.84 5.34 6.97
C LEU A 941 12.12 6.83 6.74
N GLU A 942 11.07 7.65 6.91
CA GLU A 942 11.14 9.13 6.87
C GLU A 942 11.73 9.71 8.18
N ASP A 943 11.33 9.19 9.34
CA ASP A 943 11.81 9.64 10.64
C ASP A 943 13.27 9.24 10.89
N PHE A 944 14.15 10.24 10.96
CA PHE A 944 15.60 10.07 11.11
C PHE A 944 16.00 9.43 12.44
N ASP A 945 15.35 9.78 13.55
CA ASP A 945 15.72 9.30 14.89
C ASP A 945 15.31 7.84 15.07
N ILE A 946 14.12 7.47 14.60
CA ILE A 946 13.63 6.09 14.59
C ILE A 946 14.49 5.25 13.64
N LYS A 947 14.79 5.75 12.44
CA LYS A 947 15.68 5.11 11.47
C LYS A 947 17.07 4.85 12.06
N MET A 948 17.67 5.85 12.71
CA MET A 948 18.96 5.74 13.39
C MET A 948 18.92 4.73 14.55
N ALA A 949 17.85 4.71 15.35
CA ALA A 949 17.71 3.75 16.45
C ALA A 949 17.59 2.30 15.96
N LEU A 950 16.81 2.07 14.89
CA LEU A 950 16.65 0.73 14.28
C LEU A 950 17.90 0.30 13.52
N GLN A 951 18.56 1.22 12.81
CA GLN A 951 19.87 0.99 12.18
C GLN A 951 20.89 0.56 13.23
N LYS A 952 20.96 1.25 14.38
CA LYS A 952 21.88 0.89 15.48
C LYS A 952 21.61 -0.52 16.02
N LYS A 953 20.34 -0.95 16.13
CA LYS A 953 19.98 -2.34 16.50
C LYS A 953 20.47 -3.36 15.46
N LEU A 954 20.26 -3.08 14.17
CA LEU A 954 20.74 -3.95 13.08
C LEU A 954 22.29 -4.01 13.06
N ASP A 955 22.95 -2.86 13.19
CA ASP A 955 24.41 -2.73 13.23
C ASP A 955 25.04 -3.49 14.40
N THR A 956 24.44 -3.51 15.59
CA THR A 956 24.94 -4.34 16.70
C THR A 956 24.93 -5.85 16.41
N THR A 957 24.23 -6.29 15.36
CA THR A 957 24.17 -7.70 14.93
C THR A 957 25.34 -8.10 14.04
N ASN A 958 25.76 -7.19 13.16
CA ASN A 958 26.90 -7.37 12.26
C ASN A 958 28.11 -6.60 12.80
N LYS A 959 29.13 -7.31 13.27
CA LYS A 959 30.39 -6.72 13.79
C LYS A 959 31.21 -6.01 12.69
N ILE A 960 30.69 -4.92 12.13
CA ILE A 960 31.50 -3.91 11.43
C ILE A 960 32.32 -3.22 12.52
N SER A 961 33.65 -3.21 12.40
CA SER A 961 34.50 -2.61 13.41
C SER A 961 34.28 -1.09 13.44
N GLN A 962 34.37 -0.47 14.61
CA GLN A 962 34.50 1.00 14.71
C GLN A 962 35.66 1.51 13.83
N MET A 963 36.66 0.67 13.55
CA MET A 963 37.76 0.97 12.63
C MET A 963 37.33 1.06 11.16
N ASP A 964 36.41 0.20 10.69
CA ASP A 964 35.90 0.24 9.31
C ASP A 964 34.99 1.47 9.10
N LEU A 965 34.19 1.80 10.10
CA LEU A 965 33.39 3.02 10.12
C LEU A 965 34.28 4.28 10.12
N ALA A 966 35.39 4.26 10.86
CA ALA A 966 36.37 5.35 10.86
C ALA A 966 37.02 5.55 9.49
N ILE A 967 37.31 4.46 8.77
CA ILE A 967 37.85 4.51 7.40
C ILE A 967 36.81 5.09 6.43
N GLN A 968 35.55 4.62 6.49
CA GLN A 968 34.47 5.12 5.63
C GLN A 968 34.16 6.61 5.87
N ALA A 969 34.08 7.03 7.14
CA ALA A 969 33.86 8.43 7.50
C ALA A 969 35.04 9.32 7.04
N ARG A 970 36.27 8.83 7.20
CA ARG A 970 37.47 9.53 6.76
C ARG A 970 37.50 9.71 5.24
N ASP A 971 37.29 8.65 4.47
CA ASP A 971 37.31 8.68 3.00
C ASP A 971 36.22 9.61 2.42
N ALA A 972 35.00 9.54 2.95
CA ALA A 972 33.92 10.43 2.53
C ALA A 972 34.23 11.91 2.86
N VAL A 973 34.78 12.21 4.04
CA VAL A 973 35.12 13.58 4.43
C VAL A 973 36.36 14.12 3.69
N GLU A 974 37.35 13.27 3.38
CA GLU A 974 38.47 13.66 2.51
C GLU A 974 38.01 13.96 1.07
N LYS A 975 37.02 13.23 0.55
CA LYS A 975 36.39 13.51 -0.75
C LYS A 975 35.56 14.80 -0.75
N LEU A 976 34.77 15.05 0.29
CA LEU A 976 34.02 16.31 0.45
C LEU A 976 34.95 17.53 0.49
N ASP A 977 36.08 17.43 1.19
CA ASP A 977 37.10 18.48 1.24
C ASP A 977 37.89 18.65 -0.07
N ALA A 978 37.75 17.75 -1.05
CA ALA A 978 38.42 17.83 -2.35
C ALA A 978 37.64 18.65 -3.40
N TYR A 979 36.33 18.89 -3.22
CA TYR A 979 35.53 19.77 -4.09
C TYR A 979 35.83 21.26 -3.80
N LEU A 980 37.06 21.67 -4.14
CA LEU A 980 37.66 22.93 -3.71
C LEU A 980 37.37 24.14 -4.60
N ASN A 981 36.50 24.05 -5.62
CA ASN A 981 36.04 25.20 -6.40
C ASN A 981 34.54 25.13 -6.72
N TYR A 982 33.91 26.31 -6.85
CA TYR A 982 32.48 26.47 -7.15
C TYR A 982 32.00 25.70 -8.40
N SER A 983 32.82 25.66 -9.46
CA SER A 983 32.45 24.97 -10.71
C SER A 983 32.28 23.47 -10.52
N ASP A 984 33.07 22.86 -9.63
CA ASP A 984 33.05 21.41 -9.40
C ASP A 984 31.86 21.01 -8.51
N ILE A 985 31.44 21.90 -7.61
CA ILE A 985 30.28 21.71 -6.72
C ILE A 985 28.96 21.83 -7.49
N VAL A 986 28.82 22.83 -8.36
CA VAL A 986 27.58 23.03 -9.14
C VAL A 986 27.36 21.90 -10.14
N ASN A 987 28.42 21.46 -10.82
CA ASN A 987 28.31 20.43 -11.85
C ASN A 987 28.12 19.01 -11.29
N ASN A 988 28.48 18.77 -10.02
CA ASN A 988 28.40 17.45 -9.37
C ASN A 988 27.55 17.48 -8.08
N LEU A 989 26.55 18.37 -8.00
CA LEU A 989 25.79 18.64 -6.78
C LEU A 989 25.11 17.39 -6.19
N ASP A 990 24.63 16.47 -7.03
CA ASP A 990 24.01 15.23 -6.56
C ASP A 990 25.02 14.17 -6.11
N GLU A 991 26.21 14.13 -6.72
CA GLU A 991 27.33 13.31 -6.24
C GLU A 991 27.82 13.82 -4.87
N LEU A 992 27.90 15.14 -4.71
CA LEU A 992 28.24 15.77 -3.43
C LEU A 992 27.21 15.44 -2.33
N LYS A 993 25.92 15.42 -2.65
CA LYS A 993 24.85 14.98 -1.73
C LYS A 993 24.95 13.51 -1.36
N ASP A 994 25.29 12.65 -2.31
CA ASP A 994 25.47 11.22 -2.05
C ASP A 994 26.73 10.96 -1.19
N LEU A 995 27.85 11.62 -1.49
CA LEU A 995 29.04 11.62 -0.65
C LEU A 995 28.78 12.18 0.76
N TYR A 996 27.99 13.26 0.85
CA TYR A 996 27.55 13.81 2.13
C TYR A 996 26.76 12.79 2.94
N LYS A 997 25.74 12.14 2.35
CA LYS A 997 24.94 11.09 3.01
C LYS A 997 25.78 9.90 3.44
N LYS A 998 26.74 9.47 2.62
CA LYS A 998 27.69 8.39 2.95
C LYS A 998 28.59 8.77 4.14
N GLY A 999 29.15 9.97 4.12
CA GLY A 999 29.97 10.52 5.20
C GLY A 999 29.18 10.71 6.50
N GLU A 1000 27.96 11.22 6.43
CA GLU A 1000 27.06 11.39 7.57
C GLU A 1000 26.64 10.04 8.16
N LYS A 1001 26.27 9.05 7.33
CA LYS A 1001 25.93 7.67 7.76
C LYS A 1001 27.10 7.03 8.50
N ALA A 1002 28.35 7.17 8.02
CA ALA A 1002 29.52 6.64 8.71
C ALA A 1002 29.87 7.43 9.98
N THR A 1003 29.83 8.77 9.92
CA THR A 1003 30.18 9.68 11.03
C THR A 1003 29.23 9.53 12.22
N ASN A 1004 27.92 9.37 11.98
CA ASN A 1004 26.95 9.20 13.07
C ASN A 1004 26.98 7.81 13.74
N ARG A 1005 27.65 6.82 13.15
CA ARG A 1005 27.86 5.47 13.72
C ARG A 1005 29.17 5.34 14.50
N LEU A 1006 29.99 6.40 14.55
CA LEU A 1006 31.28 6.45 15.24
C LEU A 1006 31.16 7.05 16.66
N ASP A 1007 31.69 6.34 17.65
CA ASP A 1007 31.66 6.78 19.05
C ASP A 1007 32.52 8.05 19.31
N ASN A 1008 33.55 8.31 18.48
CA ASN A 1008 34.46 9.47 18.57
C ASN A 1008 34.42 10.35 17.30
N SER A 1009 33.22 10.71 16.85
CA SER A 1009 32.98 11.38 15.55
C SER A 1009 33.30 12.88 15.48
N GLY A 1010 33.61 13.54 16.60
CA GLY A 1010 33.72 15.01 16.70
C GLY A 1010 34.70 15.68 15.71
N GLN A 1011 35.81 15.00 15.36
CA GLN A 1011 36.79 15.50 14.39
C GLN A 1011 36.28 15.52 12.93
N TYR A 1012 35.30 14.67 12.60
CA TYR A 1012 34.67 14.60 11.28
C TYR A 1012 33.43 15.50 11.21
N LYS A 1013 32.67 15.58 12.31
CA LYS A 1013 31.44 16.38 12.40
C LYS A 1013 31.65 17.85 12.02
N ASN A 1014 32.70 18.48 12.54
CA ASN A 1014 33.07 19.86 12.20
C ASN A 1014 33.47 20.09 10.71
N ARG A 1015 33.73 19.03 9.93
CA ARG A 1015 33.96 19.10 8.47
C ARG A 1015 32.66 18.81 7.72
N MET A 1016 31.86 17.88 8.22
CA MET A 1016 30.52 17.56 7.70
C MET A 1016 29.55 18.76 7.83
N ASP A 1017 29.48 19.42 8.98
CA ASP A 1017 28.58 20.59 9.19
C ASP A 1017 28.92 21.75 8.22
N LYS A 1018 30.19 21.88 7.83
CA LYS A 1018 30.62 22.81 6.77
C LYS A 1018 30.07 22.39 5.42
N ALA A 1019 30.31 21.15 5.00
CA ALA A 1019 29.80 20.59 3.74
C ALA A 1019 28.27 20.78 3.61
N LYS A 1020 27.53 20.59 4.71
CA LYS A 1020 26.08 20.81 4.78
C LYS A 1020 25.68 22.24 4.41
N SER A 1021 26.34 23.22 5.02
CA SER A 1021 26.06 24.64 4.80
C SER A 1021 26.30 25.06 3.34
N TYR A 1022 27.25 24.42 2.63
CA TYR A 1022 27.46 24.66 1.19
C TYR A 1022 26.34 24.08 0.33
N ILE A 1023 25.91 22.85 0.61
CA ILE A 1023 24.80 22.21 -0.09
C ILE A 1023 23.54 23.06 0.06
N GLU A 1024 23.18 23.48 1.29
CA GLU A 1024 21.98 24.29 1.56
C GLU A 1024 21.97 25.63 0.77
N VAL A 1025 23.09 26.36 0.73
CA VAL A 1025 23.18 27.64 0.00
C VAL A 1025 23.09 27.43 -1.52
N ILE A 1026 23.72 26.39 -2.06
CA ILE A 1026 23.78 26.14 -3.50
C ILE A 1026 22.47 25.52 -4.02
N GLU A 1027 21.84 24.61 -3.27
CA GLU A 1027 20.49 24.12 -3.56
C GLU A 1027 19.46 25.24 -3.56
N THR A 1028 19.54 26.17 -2.60
CA THR A 1028 18.64 27.34 -2.55
C THR A 1028 18.81 28.23 -3.78
N LEU A 1029 20.05 28.51 -4.19
CA LEU A 1029 20.34 29.27 -5.41
C LEU A 1029 19.85 28.55 -6.68
N ALA A 1030 20.08 27.24 -6.79
CA ALA A 1030 19.63 26.44 -7.92
C ALA A 1030 18.10 26.42 -8.04
N LYS A 1031 17.39 26.29 -6.91
CA LYS A 1031 15.92 26.33 -6.85
C LYS A 1031 15.36 27.69 -7.24
N TYR A 1032 16.02 28.79 -6.88
CA TYR A 1032 15.63 30.13 -7.33
C TYR A 1032 15.88 30.33 -8.84
N LYS A 1033 16.96 29.76 -9.40
CA LYS A 1033 17.21 29.74 -10.85
C LYS A 1033 16.15 28.93 -11.61
N GLU A 1034 15.86 27.68 -11.20
CA GLU A 1034 14.83 26.86 -11.85
C GLU A 1034 13.44 27.52 -11.78
N ASN A 1035 13.06 28.11 -10.64
CA ASN A 1035 11.78 28.81 -10.52
C ASN A 1035 11.67 30.04 -11.42
N ALA A 1036 12.76 30.79 -11.61
CA ALA A 1036 12.78 31.92 -12.55
C ALA A 1036 12.67 31.44 -14.00
N GLU A 1037 13.42 30.40 -14.40
CA GLU A 1037 13.46 29.89 -15.78
C GLU A 1037 12.18 29.14 -16.20
N LYS A 1038 11.60 28.35 -15.28
CA LYS A 1038 10.55 27.36 -15.62
C LYS A 1038 9.15 27.77 -15.17
N ASN A 1039 9.05 28.48 -14.05
CA ASN A 1039 7.79 28.90 -13.45
C ASN A 1039 7.55 30.42 -13.57
N ASN A 1040 8.53 31.18 -14.07
CA ASN A 1040 8.54 32.64 -14.15
C ASN A 1040 8.34 33.34 -12.77
N ILE A 1041 8.77 32.68 -11.69
CA ILE A 1041 8.67 33.20 -10.32
C ILE A 1041 10.03 33.74 -9.89
N LEU A 1042 10.15 35.06 -9.83
CA LEU A 1042 11.40 35.76 -9.49
C LEU A 1042 11.56 35.86 -7.96
N ALA A 1043 12.69 35.38 -7.43
CA ALA A 1043 13.04 35.55 -6.02
C ALA A 1043 13.07 37.04 -5.63
N SER A 1044 12.59 37.38 -4.43
CA SER A 1044 12.56 38.76 -3.92
C SER A 1044 13.94 39.27 -3.52
N GLU A 1045 14.13 40.59 -3.50
CA GLU A 1045 15.36 41.21 -3.00
C GLU A 1045 15.68 40.81 -1.55
N LYS A 1046 14.65 40.59 -0.73
CA LYS A 1046 14.79 40.12 0.65
C LYS A 1046 15.37 38.70 0.71
N GLU A 1047 14.84 37.79 -0.11
CA GLU A 1047 15.33 36.39 -0.20
C GLU A 1047 16.76 36.34 -0.74
N MET A 1048 17.09 37.15 -1.75
CA MET A 1048 18.46 37.26 -2.28
C MET A 1048 19.43 37.85 -1.25
N THR A 1049 19.01 38.87 -0.50
CA THR A 1049 19.81 39.47 0.60
C THR A 1049 20.05 38.45 1.72
N GLU A 1050 19.05 37.65 2.08
CA GLU A 1050 19.18 36.58 3.07
C GLU A 1050 20.13 35.47 2.58
N LEU A 1051 20.05 35.11 1.30
CA LEU A 1051 20.95 34.13 0.68
C LEU A 1051 22.41 34.64 0.63
N ILE A 1052 22.63 35.92 0.34
CA ILE A 1052 23.95 36.58 0.44
C ILE A 1052 24.45 36.60 1.89
N SER A 1053 23.57 36.82 2.87
CA SER A 1053 23.93 36.76 4.29
C SER A 1053 24.37 35.35 4.71
N LYS A 1054 23.62 34.31 4.32
CA LYS A 1054 23.97 32.90 4.53
C LYS A 1054 25.28 32.52 3.84
N ALA A 1055 25.47 32.91 2.57
CA ALA A 1055 26.74 32.75 1.86
C ALA A 1055 27.92 33.47 2.55
N ASN A 1056 27.65 34.61 3.21
CA ASN A 1056 28.63 35.34 4.00
C ASN A 1056 29.00 34.68 5.34
N GLN A 1057 28.26 33.69 5.81
CA GLN A 1057 28.56 32.94 7.04
C GLN A 1057 29.36 31.65 6.79
N LEU A 1058 29.53 31.26 5.52
CA LEU A 1058 30.27 30.05 5.11
C LEU A 1058 31.76 30.09 5.52
N SER A 1059 32.23 29.02 6.16
CA SER A 1059 33.59 28.91 6.74
C SER A 1059 34.61 28.27 5.77
N PHE A 1060 34.95 28.97 4.68
CA PHE A 1060 35.96 28.54 3.70
C PHE A 1060 37.15 29.50 3.62
N THR A 1061 38.15 29.13 2.81
CA THR A 1061 39.12 30.09 2.26
C THR A 1061 38.40 31.22 1.51
N THR A 1062 38.93 32.45 1.61
CA THR A 1062 38.27 33.68 1.13
C THR A 1062 37.82 33.60 -0.34
N ARG A 1063 38.54 32.86 -1.18
CA ARG A 1063 38.33 32.77 -2.63
C ARG A 1063 37.04 32.02 -3.03
N ASN A 1064 36.69 30.93 -2.35
CA ASN A 1064 35.49 30.14 -2.70
C ASN A 1064 34.20 30.84 -2.29
N LYS A 1065 34.23 31.47 -1.11
CA LYS A 1065 33.18 32.35 -0.61
C LYS A 1065 32.91 33.51 -1.57
N GLN A 1066 33.96 34.16 -2.07
CA GLN A 1066 33.86 35.22 -3.07
C GLN A 1066 33.23 34.75 -4.39
N ASN A 1067 33.57 33.55 -4.87
CA ASN A 1067 32.98 33.00 -6.10
C ASN A 1067 31.47 32.72 -5.96
N ILE A 1068 31.04 32.10 -4.86
CA ILE A 1068 29.61 31.86 -4.56
C ILE A 1068 28.85 33.19 -4.51
N ILE A 1069 29.35 34.17 -3.76
CA ILE A 1069 28.71 35.48 -3.61
C ILE A 1069 28.64 36.21 -4.96
N LYS A 1070 29.70 36.15 -5.79
CA LYS A 1070 29.73 36.77 -7.12
C LYS A 1070 28.65 36.21 -8.05
N GLU A 1071 28.36 34.91 -7.97
CA GLU A 1071 27.32 34.27 -8.77
C GLU A 1071 25.90 34.50 -8.22
N ILE A 1072 25.73 34.63 -6.91
CA ILE A 1072 24.46 35.09 -6.31
C ILE A 1072 24.15 36.53 -6.73
N LEU A 1073 25.15 37.43 -6.68
CA LEU A 1073 25.01 38.83 -7.12
C LEU A 1073 24.71 38.93 -8.61
N LYS A 1074 25.41 38.18 -9.47
CA LYS A 1074 25.15 38.14 -10.91
C LYS A 1074 23.72 37.67 -11.23
N PHE A 1075 23.21 36.67 -10.51
CA PHE A 1075 21.82 36.25 -10.65
C PHE A 1075 20.83 37.30 -10.13
N GLN A 1076 21.14 37.99 -9.03
CA GLN A 1076 20.33 39.11 -8.53
C GLN A 1076 20.23 40.25 -9.56
N GLU A 1077 21.32 40.54 -10.26
CA GLU A 1077 21.38 41.57 -11.30
C GLU A 1077 20.58 41.16 -12.55
N GLN A 1078 20.67 39.90 -12.98
CA GLN A 1078 19.79 39.34 -14.03
C GLN A 1078 18.30 39.42 -13.65
N LEU A 1079 17.93 39.06 -12.41
CA LEU A 1079 16.56 39.19 -11.92
C LEU A 1079 16.08 40.65 -11.91
N LYS A 1080 16.97 41.62 -11.74
CA LYS A 1080 16.65 43.05 -11.80
C LYS A 1080 16.38 43.50 -13.23
N GLU A 1081 17.23 43.12 -14.19
CA GLU A 1081 17.01 43.39 -15.63
C GLU A 1081 15.68 42.77 -16.13
N LEU A 1082 15.34 41.56 -15.68
CA LEU A 1082 14.05 40.89 -15.98
C LEU A 1082 12.83 41.62 -15.38
N ARG A 1083 12.97 42.24 -14.20
CA ARG A 1083 11.93 43.08 -13.56
C ARG A 1083 11.76 44.43 -14.26
N GLU A 1084 12.83 45.01 -14.78
CA GLU A 1084 12.81 46.30 -15.47
C GLU A 1084 12.33 46.19 -16.93
N THR A 1085 12.47 45.01 -17.55
CA THR A 1085 11.97 44.73 -18.92
C THR A 1085 10.51 44.26 -18.99
N THR A 1086 9.89 43.92 -17.84
CA THR A 1086 8.46 43.58 -17.75
C THR A 1086 7.62 44.81 -17.40
N THR A 1087 7.56 45.78 -18.32
CA THR A 1087 6.59 46.89 -18.23
C THR A 1087 5.16 46.38 -18.45
N VAL A 1088 4.25 46.89 -17.63
CA VAL A 1088 2.86 46.43 -17.47
C VAL A 1088 1.96 46.89 -18.63
N PRO A 1089 1.08 46.02 -19.17
CA PRO A 1089 -0.19 46.44 -19.76
C PRO A 1089 -1.23 46.58 -18.64
N GLU A 1090 -1.83 47.76 -18.49
CA GLU A 1090 -2.86 48.05 -17.48
C GLU A 1090 -4.14 47.24 -17.70
N ALA A 1091 -4.74 46.75 -16.60
CA ALA A 1091 -6.13 46.33 -16.48
C ALA A 1091 -6.56 46.36 -14.99
#